data_AF-B3ESM1-F1
#
_entry.id   AF-B3ESM1-F1
#
_cell.length_a   1.000
_cell.length_b   1.000
_cell.length_c   1.000
_cell.angle_alpha   90.00
_cell.angle_beta   90.00
_cell.angle_gamma   90.00
#
_symmetry.space_group_name_H-M   'P 1'
#
loop_
_entity.id
_entity.type
_entity.pdbx_description
1 polymer ?
#
loop_
_entity_poly.entity_id
_entity_poly.type
_entity_poly.pdbx_seq_one_letter_code
_entity_poly.pdbx_strand_id
1 'polypeptide(L)'
;MFNKDYAKVIDMKINYTLAQQLIARFLLISLFLQSCGGGFSSNPIISAGEEQTVSIQTNTQTILSQADIQPLVDQMLIAQGGHAVTFYEEAGELRANVKMNAPRGFSKTYEGLSVTLEQGAEVTRLPQLSEQAQQRRIQLQLAKDNQAPTVVIYKGAGLAGGMQEGEEKADQSIPNECLCPITHELMEEPVIARDGHTYERTAIERWFSMGKRTSPVTGAKVSSTKLIPNYAIRSLIKSLKTRNSSIAKPTLGMQSARQQSLPSEACFFVSDSVIDKLFSQAKRGDFAALSKLLNLSENHHAHAQYKVGVMYEKGQGVAKDARNAVEWYQKAANQGHARAQFELGMMYDYGKGVEKDTSKAIEWYEKAANQGHADAQLKVGAKYFNGEGVAQDYIKAVEWFQKAANQGNLDAQYNLGVMYGNGKGVEKDARKELEWYERAARKGDASAQYNLGQIYANGQGVAKDYVKAIEWYEKAANQGDASAQFNLGVMYGKGRGVEKDEKKAVEWYKKAADQGYAPAQYSLGCMYANVQRVVKNDKKAIEWYKKAANQRHAEAQSNLGIMYANGRGIAKDEKKAVKWYKKAADQGNAKAQFYLGVRYENGRGVAKDEKKAVEWYEKAAEQGHTGAQNNLGDMYENGKGVAKDYVKAVEWFEKVANQGHALAQYNLARMYDYGQGVVQNYQEAVKWYEKSAGQGNNYAKAYLGRMYYHGFGVEKNLLQASKLIQEAISHMKSKAEEGCIEAQYIVGWMYQYGQGVMQDHVEAAVWYKKSANAYPAAQKALDESNHAG
;
A
#
# COMPACT_ATOMS: atom_id res chain seq x y z
N MET A 1 10.50 -59.82 43.04
CA MET A 1 9.06 -59.65 43.34
C MET A 1 8.51 -58.58 42.40
N PHE A 2 7.31 -58.78 41.85
CA PHE A 2 6.29 -57.81 41.36
C PHE A 2 6.71 -56.42 40.80
N ASN A 3 6.12 -55.87 39.72
CA ASN A 3 5.16 -56.37 38.71
C ASN A 3 5.24 -55.45 37.46
N LYS A 4 4.48 -55.77 36.40
CA LYS A 4 4.36 -55.02 35.14
C LYS A 4 3.79 -53.58 35.34
N ASP A 5 4.19 -52.61 34.53
CA ASP A 5 3.43 -52.26 33.30
C ASP A 5 4.04 -51.12 32.43
N TYR A 6 3.94 -51.34 31.11
CA TYR A 6 3.90 -50.43 29.95
C TYR A 6 4.82 -49.19 29.79
N ALA A 7 5.68 -49.33 28.76
CA ALA A 7 5.82 -48.41 27.62
C ALA A 7 6.38 -46.99 27.83
N LYS A 8 7.71 -46.88 27.77
CA LYS A 8 8.40 -45.77 27.09
C LYS A 8 9.43 -46.29 26.10
N VAL A 9 9.21 -45.98 24.82
CA VAL A 9 10.22 -46.06 23.76
C VAL A 9 11.25 -44.94 24.00
N ILE A 10 12.56 -45.26 24.01
CA ILE A 10 13.68 -44.35 23.72
C ILE A 10 14.98 -45.15 23.51
N ASP A 11 15.77 -44.69 22.55
CA ASP A 11 17.18 -45.00 22.24
C ASP A 11 17.67 -46.46 22.24
N MET A 12 17.93 -46.95 21.03
CA MET A 12 19.28 -47.42 20.72
C MET A 12 19.78 -46.72 19.45
N LYS A 13 20.82 -45.88 19.61
CA LYS A 13 21.38 -45.04 18.54
C LYS A 13 22.03 -45.89 17.45
N ILE A 14 21.67 -45.61 16.19
CA ILE A 14 22.48 -46.00 15.02
C ILE A 14 22.95 -44.73 14.32
N ASN A 15 24.21 -44.36 14.51
CA ASN A 15 24.85 -43.26 13.81
C ASN A 15 25.19 -43.69 12.37
N TYR A 16 24.32 -43.35 11.42
CA TYR A 16 24.65 -43.43 9.99
C TYR A 16 25.51 -42.24 9.58
N THR A 17 26.56 -42.49 8.80
CA THR A 17 27.45 -41.42 8.30
C THR A 17 26.74 -40.58 7.22
N LEU A 18 27.22 -39.36 6.99
CA LEU A 18 26.61 -38.42 6.03
C LEU A 18 26.46 -39.03 4.61
N ALA A 19 27.42 -39.88 4.21
CA ALA A 19 27.38 -40.62 2.95
C ALA A 19 26.20 -41.61 2.88
N GLN A 20 25.87 -42.30 3.96
CA GLN A 20 24.76 -43.26 4.01
C GLN A 20 23.39 -42.54 3.95
N GLN A 21 23.29 -41.34 4.53
CA GLN A 21 22.08 -40.50 4.38
C GLN A 21 21.91 -39.97 2.95
N LEU A 22 23.01 -39.63 2.27
CA LEU A 22 22.99 -39.23 0.85
C LEU A 22 22.62 -40.40 -0.07
N ILE A 23 23.17 -41.59 0.16
CA ILE A 23 22.82 -42.81 -0.59
C ILE A 23 21.35 -43.18 -0.40
N ALA A 24 20.82 -43.12 0.82
CA ALA A 24 19.40 -43.34 1.08
C ALA A 24 18.49 -42.33 0.37
N ARG A 25 18.90 -41.05 0.30
CA ARG A 25 18.15 -40.01 -0.46
C ARG A 25 18.23 -40.22 -1.97
N PHE A 26 19.38 -40.61 -2.51
CA PHE A 26 19.51 -40.96 -3.94
C PHE A 26 18.68 -42.19 -4.31
N LEU A 27 18.66 -43.22 -3.46
CA LEU A 27 17.83 -44.42 -3.67
C LEU A 27 16.32 -44.13 -3.60
N LEU A 28 15.88 -43.24 -2.70
CA LEU A 28 14.49 -42.79 -2.66
C LEU A 28 14.09 -41.97 -3.89
N ILE A 29 15.01 -41.19 -4.47
CA ILE A 29 14.78 -40.44 -5.71
C ILE A 29 14.74 -41.36 -6.93
N SER A 30 15.59 -42.40 -7.01
CA SER A 30 15.55 -43.36 -8.11
C SER A 30 14.38 -44.35 -8.03
N LEU A 31 13.90 -44.70 -6.83
CA LEU A 31 12.64 -45.44 -6.64
C LEU A 31 11.39 -44.66 -7.11
N PHE A 32 11.42 -43.33 -7.10
CA PHE A 32 10.36 -42.48 -7.66
C PHE A 32 10.44 -42.30 -9.20
N LEU A 33 11.56 -42.68 -9.82
CA LEU A 33 11.80 -42.53 -11.26
C LEU A 33 11.71 -43.86 -12.05
N GLN A 34 11.35 -44.97 -11.39
CA GLN A 34 11.18 -46.28 -12.04
C GLN A 34 9.72 -46.78 -12.11
N SER A 35 8.74 -46.07 -11.53
CA SER A 35 7.32 -46.38 -11.71
C SER A 35 6.72 -45.67 -12.94
N CYS A 36 7.18 -46.06 -14.14
CA CYS A 36 6.45 -46.02 -15.43
C CYS A 36 7.44 -46.25 -16.61
N GLY A 37 7.72 -47.51 -16.94
CA GLY A 37 8.51 -47.89 -18.11
C GLY A 37 8.18 -49.30 -18.61
N GLY A 38 8.26 -49.51 -19.94
CA GLY A 38 7.96 -50.76 -20.65
C GLY A 38 6.52 -50.82 -21.21
N GLY A 39 6.26 -51.08 -22.50
CA GLY A 39 7.12 -51.43 -23.64
C GLY A 39 6.99 -52.90 -24.04
N PHE A 40 6.68 -53.18 -25.31
CA PHE A 40 7.12 -54.35 -26.13
C PHE A 40 6.43 -54.32 -27.51
N SER A 41 7.03 -54.97 -28.51
CA SER A 41 6.64 -54.96 -29.92
C SER A 41 6.35 -56.36 -30.46
N SER A 42 5.38 -56.49 -31.39
CA SER A 42 5.29 -57.61 -32.32
C SER A 42 4.32 -57.35 -33.50
N ASN A 43 4.84 -57.58 -34.72
CA ASN A 43 4.16 -57.66 -36.04
C ASN A 43 3.24 -58.93 -36.13
N PRO A 44 2.46 -59.23 -37.21
CA PRO A 44 2.67 -58.84 -38.64
C PRO A 44 1.44 -58.67 -39.59
N ILE A 45 1.71 -58.33 -40.87
CA ILE A 45 0.95 -58.71 -42.11
C ILE A 45 -0.45 -58.03 -42.30
N ILE A 46 -0.96 -57.59 -43.47
CA ILE A 46 -0.59 -57.38 -44.91
C ILE A 46 -1.60 -56.33 -45.47
N SER A 47 -1.41 -55.49 -46.50
CA SER A 47 -0.32 -55.17 -47.45
C SER A 47 -0.48 -53.71 -47.98
N ALA A 48 0.15 -53.36 -49.12
CA ALA A 48 0.09 -52.05 -49.77
C ALA A 48 -1.25 -51.72 -50.48
N GLY A 49 -1.53 -50.41 -50.55
CA GLY A 49 -2.44 -49.75 -51.48
C GLY A 49 -1.99 -48.28 -51.60
N GLU A 50 -1.74 -47.80 -52.81
CA GLU A 50 -1.13 -46.49 -53.07
C GLU A 50 -2.09 -45.33 -52.78
N GLU A 51 -1.58 -44.16 -52.38
CA GLU A 51 -1.90 -42.91 -53.09
C GLU A 51 -0.94 -41.75 -52.77
N GLN A 52 -0.09 -41.47 -53.76
CA GLN A 52 0.49 -40.19 -54.16
C GLN A 52 0.85 -39.12 -53.09
N THR A 53 2.17 -38.99 -52.91
CA THR A 53 2.82 -37.75 -52.49
C THR A 53 2.42 -36.55 -53.37
N VAL A 54 1.92 -35.48 -52.74
CA VAL A 54 2.19 -34.11 -53.21
C VAL A 54 2.99 -33.40 -52.13
N SER A 55 4.31 -33.42 -52.30
CA SER A 55 5.24 -32.67 -51.46
C SER A 55 5.15 -31.18 -51.78
N ILE A 56 4.67 -30.36 -50.84
CA ILE A 56 4.91 -28.91 -50.89
C ILE A 56 6.21 -28.64 -50.12
N GLN A 57 7.32 -28.56 -50.84
CA GLN A 57 8.56 -28.01 -50.31
C GLN A 57 8.50 -26.48 -50.32
N THR A 58 8.36 -25.85 -49.16
CA THR A 58 8.62 -24.40 -49.01
C THR A 58 10.03 -24.19 -48.44
N ASN A 59 11.03 -24.35 -49.30
CA ASN A 59 12.41 -23.94 -49.02
C ASN A 59 12.59 -22.45 -49.35
N THR A 60 12.68 -21.59 -48.33
CA THR A 60 13.57 -20.39 -48.30
C THR A 60 13.49 -19.72 -46.94
N GLN A 61 14.51 -19.91 -46.09
CA GLN A 61 14.70 -19.03 -44.93
C GLN A 61 15.01 -17.61 -45.45
N THR A 62 14.14 -16.66 -45.11
CA THR A 62 14.41 -15.24 -45.38
C THR A 62 15.33 -14.73 -44.28
N ILE A 63 16.54 -14.27 -44.64
CA ILE A 63 17.46 -13.64 -43.69
C ILE A 63 16.85 -12.26 -43.32
N LEU A 64 16.31 -12.16 -42.10
CA LEU A 64 15.87 -10.88 -41.54
C LEU A 64 17.08 -10.00 -41.23
N SER A 65 16.96 -8.69 -41.48
CA SER A 65 17.96 -7.75 -40.96
C SER A 65 17.68 -7.43 -39.50
N GLN A 66 18.68 -6.97 -38.75
CA GLN A 66 18.51 -6.56 -37.35
C GLN A 66 17.47 -5.43 -37.19
N ALA A 67 17.30 -4.59 -38.23
CA ALA A 67 16.26 -3.55 -38.26
C ALA A 67 14.83 -4.12 -38.34
N ASP A 68 14.66 -5.33 -38.90
CA ASP A 68 13.35 -6.01 -39.01
C ASP A 68 12.97 -6.77 -37.73
N ILE A 69 13.98 -7.18 -36.94
CA ILE A 69 13.80 -7.91 -35.68
C ILE A 69 13.45 -6.95 -34.54
N GLN A 70 14.11 -5.79 -34.46
CA GLN A 70 13.98 -4.86 -33.34
C GLN A 70 12.54 -4.47 -32.95
N PRO A 71 11.56 -4.31 -33.88
CA PRO A 71 10.17 -4.01 -33.52
C PRO A 71 9.44 -5.14 -32.76
N LEU A 72 9.95 -6.37 -32.78
CA LEU A 72 9.33 -7.54 -32.15
C LEU A 72 9.92 -7.89 -30.78
N VAL A 73 11.15 -7.44 -30.51
CA VAL A 73 11.87 -7.74 -29.27
C VAL A 73 11.11 -7.16 -28.08
N ASP A 74 11.04 -7.93 -26.99
CA ASP A 74 10.31 -7.62 -25.74
C ASP A 74 8.79 -7.41 -25.88
N GLN A 75 8.20 -7.71 -27.05
CA GLN A 75 6.75 -7.67 -27.24
C GLN A 75 6.10 -9.03 -27.01
N MET A 76 4.97 -9.05 -26.29
CA MET A 76 4.15 -10.25 -26.12
C MET A 76 3.03 -10.25 -27.17
N LEU A 77 3.14 -11.18 -28.13
CA LEU A 77 2.13 -11.43 -29.16
C LEU A 77 1.36 -12.73 -28.86
N ILE A 78 0.21 -12.92 -29.50
CA ILE A 78 -0.65 -14.09 -29.28
C ILE A 78 -0.63 -15.03 -30.50
N ALA A 79 -0.14 -16.24 -30.31
CA ALA A 79 -0.18 -17.32 -31.30
C ALA A 79 -1.48 -18.13 -31.22
N GLN A 80 -1.74 -18.91 -32.27
CA GLN A 80 -2.87 -19.83 -32.39
C GLN A 80 -3.08 -20.64 -31.09
N GLY A 81 -4.34 -20.77 -30.66
CA GLY A 81 -4.68 -21.37 -29.36
C GLY A 81 -4.54 -20.42 -28.16
N GLY A 82 -4.35 -19.12 -28.39
CA GLY A 82 -4.26 -18.12 -27.33
C GLY A 82 -2.98 -18.22 -26.50
N HIS A 83 -1.90 -18.72 -27.10
CA HIS A 83 -0.60 -18.90 -26.47
C HIS A 83 0.21 -17.60 -26.54
N ALA A 84 0.86 -17.22 -25.43
CA ALA A 84 1.69 -16.02 -25.41
C ALA A 84 3.07 -16.32 -26.02
N VAL A 85 3.53 -15.49 -26.94
CA VAL A 85 4.82 -15.60 -27.63
C VAL A 85 5.59 -14.31 -27.48
N THR A 86 6.85 -14.41 -27.06
CA THR A 86 7.79 -13.29 -27.01
C THR A 86 9.00 -13.60 -27.88
N PHE A 87 9.32 -12.69 -28.79
CA PHE A 87 10.45 -12.81 -29.71
C PHE A 87 11.69 -12.12 -29.16
N TYR A 88 12.87 -12.65 -29.50
CA TYR A 88 14.15 -12.07 -29.14
C TYR A 88 15.24 -12.44 -30.17
N GLU A 89 16.35 -11.71 -30.17
CA GLU A 89 17.51 -12.00 -31.03
C GLU A 89 18.55 -12.82 -30.26
N GLU A 90 19.04 -13.92 -30.85
CA GLU A 90 20.13 -14.72 -30.30
C GLU A 90 21.12 -15.05 -31.42
N ALA A 91 22.36 -14.56 -31.29
CA ALA A 91 23.43 -14.72 -32.29
C ALA A 91 23.07 -14.29 -33.74
N GLY A 92 22.19 -13.31 -33.89
CA GLY A 92 21.71 -12.82 -35.20
C GLY A 92 20.49 -13.58 -35.75
N GLU A 93 19.98 -14.57 -35.03
CA GLU A 93 18.76 -15.30 -35.39
C GLU A 93 17.55 -14.87 -34.56
N LEU A 94 16.37 -14.88 -35.17
CA LEU A 94 15.11 -14.66 -34.46
C LEU A 94 14.70 -15.92 -33.69
N ARG A 95 14.58 -15.80 -32.37
CA ARG A 95 14.13 -16.84 -31.45
C ARG A 95 12.82 -16.47 -30.77
N ALA A 96 12.11 -17.46 -30.28
CA ALA A 96 10.83 -17.28 -29.59
C ALA A 96 10.73 -18.11 -28.31
N ASN A 97 10.21 -17.48 -27.26
CA ASN A 97 9.72 -18.17 -26.07
C ASN A 97 8.19 -18.23 -26.16
N VAL A 98 7.61 -19.42 -25.95
CA VAL A 98 6.16 -19.66 -26.06
C VAL A 98 5.62 -20.22 -24.76
N LYS A 99 4.73 -19.48 -24.12
CA LYS A 99 3.98 -19.94 -22.94
C LYS A 99 2.62 -20.46 -23.37
N MET A 100 2.45 -21.78 -23.35
CA MET A 100 1.17 -22.40 -23.65
C MET A 100 0.12 -22.02 -22.60
N ASN A 101 -1.03 -21.61 -23.11
CA ASN A 101 -2.23 -21.31 -22.33
C ASN A 101 -3.10 -22.58 -22.29
N ALA A 102 -3.37 -23.09 -21.09
CA ALA A 102 -4.09 -24.34 -20.89
C ALA A 102 -5.02 -24.26 -19.66
N PRO A 103 -6.22 -24.85 -19.68
CA PRO A 103 -7.10 -24.90 -18.53
C PRO A 103 -6.49 -25.73 -17.38
N ARG A 104 -6.51 -25.19 -16.16
CA ARG A 104 -6.13 -25.85 -14.89
C ARG A 104 -4.71 -26.43 -14.83
N GLY A 105 -3.75 -25.60 -14.40
CA GLY A 105 -2.50 -26.06 -13.76
C GLY A 105 -1.35 -26.49 -14.68
N PHE A 106 -1.60 -26.79 -15.96
CA PHE A 106 -0.59 -27.25 -16.91
C PHE A 106 -0.11 -26.14 -17.87
N SER A 107 0.52 -25.08 -17.35
CA SER A 107 1.24 -24.14 -18.24
C SER A 107 2.63 -24.68 -18.53
N LYS A 108 2.94 -24.90 -19.80
CA LYS A 108 4.27 -25.30 -20.27
C LYS A 108 4.90 -24.15 -21.06
N THR A 109 6.09 -23.74 -20.66
CA THR A 109 6.92 -22.80 -21.41
C THR A 109 7.87 -23.57 -22.30
N TYR A 110 8.01 -23.13 -23.54
CA TYR A 110 9.08 -23.51 -24.45
C TYR A 110 10.00 -22.30 -24.62
N GLU A 111 11.30 -22.49 -24.50
CA GLU A 111 12.29 -21.41 -24.60
C GLU A 111 13.29 -21.74 -25.72
N GLY A 112 13.83 -20.72 -26.39
CA GLY A 112 14.83 -20.90 -27.45
C GLY A 112 14.32 -21.50 -28.76
N LEU A 113 13.00 -21.48 -29.00
CA LEU A 113 12.43 -22.03 -30.23
C LEU A 113 12.95 -21.28 -31.45
N SER A 114 13.32 -22.03 -32.50
CA SER A 114 13.60 -21.45 -33.80
C SER A 114 12.32 -20.87 -34.41
N VAL A 115 12.46 -19.74 -35.09
CA VAL A 115 11.36 -19.09 -35.81
C VAL A 115 11.54 -19.32 -37.31
N THR A 116 10.52 -19.88 -37.94
CA THR A 116 10.47 -20.13 -39.38
C THR A 116 9.49 -19.15 -40.02
N LEU A 117 9.90 -18.51 -41.11
CA LEU A 117 9.06 -17.56 -41.85
C LEU A 117 8.60 -18.22 -43.15
N GLU A 118 7.30 -18.11 -43.45
CA GLU A 118 6.81 -18.35 -44.80
C GLU A 118 7.28 -17.24 -45.74
N GLN A 119 7.53 -17.60 -47.01
CA GLN A 119 8.09 -16.69 -47.99
C GLN A 119 7.16 -15.47 -48.22
N GLY A 120 7.64 -14.28 -47.88
CA GLY A 120 6.88 -13.03 -47.97
C GLY A 120 6.01 -12.69 -46.75
N ALA A 121 6.22 -13.32 -45.59
CA ALA A 121 5.60 -12.92 -44.33
C ALA A 121 6.21 -11.60 -43.78
N GLU A 122 5.40 -10.56 -43.61
CA GLU A 122 5.83 -9.31 -42.96
C GLU A 122 5.82 -9.44 -41.42
N VAL A 123 7.02 -9.56 -40.83
CA VAL A 123 7.18 -9.75 -39.38
C VAL A 123 7.05 -8.42 -38.60
N THR A 124 7.57 -7.32 -39.15
CA THR A 124 7.57 -5.98 -38.51
C THR A 124 6.19 -5.42 -38.19
N ARG A 125 5.14 -5.85 -38.91
CA ARG A 125 3.75 -5.42 -38.65
C ARG A 125 3.01 -6.27 -37.62
N LEU A 126 3.52 -7.44 -37.20
CA LEU A 126 2.79 -8.34 -36.28
C LEU A 126 2.33 -7.64 -34.98
N PRO A 127 3.13 -6.77 -34.32
CA PRO A 127 2.69 -5.93 -33.21
C PRO A 127 1.44 -5.08 -33.44
N GLN A 128 1.20 -4.66 -34.69
CA GLN A 128 0.14 -3.73 -35.07
C GLN A 128 -1.16 -4.46 -35.47
N LEU A 129 -1.11 -5.79 -35.57
CA LEU A 129 -2.27 -6.63 -35.88
C LEU A 129 -3.12 -6.88 -34.63
N SER A 130 -4.43 -7.03 -34.81
CA SER A 130 -5.34 -7.49 -33.75
C SER A 130 -4.99 -8.90 -33.28
N GLU A 131 -5.37 -9.26 -32.04
CA GLU A 131 -5.08 -10.60 -31.49
C GLU A 131 -5.60 -11.74 -32.39
N GLN A 132 -6.76 -11.59 -33.02
CA GLN A 132 -7.29 -12.58 -33.97
C GLN A 132 -6.41 -12.71 -35.23
N ALA A 133 -5.81 -11.62 -35.70
CA ALA A 133 -4.90 -11.64 -36.84
C ALA A 133 -3.51 -12.21 -36.46
N GLN A 134 -3.01 -11.90 -35.26
CA GLN A 134 -1.80 -12.53 -34.71
C GLN A 134 -1.98 -14.06 -34.57
N GLN A 135 -3.10 -14.50 -33.99
CA GLN A 135 -3.44 -15.92 -33.82
C GLN A 135 -3.58 -16.70 -35.14
N ARG A 136 -3.86 -16.01 -36.26
CA ARG A 136 -3.89 -16.61 -37.60
C ARG A 136 -2.49 -16.69 -38.24
N ARG A 137 -1.61 -15.72 -37.98
CA ARG A 137 -0.28 -15.64 -38.59
C ARG A 137 0.82 -16.38 -37.80
N ILE A 138 0.72 -16.50 -36.48
CA ILE A 138 1.74 -17.12 -35.62
C ILE A 138 1.23 -18.47 -35.11
N GLN A 139 1.93 -19.57 -35.42
CA GLN A 139 1.58 -20.93 -34.98
C GLN A 139 2.76 -21.61 -34.27
N LEU A 140 2.46 -22.36 -33.20
CA LEU A 140 3.42 -23.25 -32.55
C LEU A 140 3.29 -24.66 -33.16
N GLN A 141 4.31 -25.11 -33.87
CA GLN A 141 4.40 -26.50 -34.32
C GLN A 141 5.12 -27.33 -33.26
N LEU A 142 4.38 -28.25 -32.65
CA LEU A 142 4.92 -29.20 -31.67
C LEU A 142 5.69 -30.33 -32.37
N ALA A 143 6.75 -30.81 -31.73
CA ALA A 143 7.65 -31.85 -32.25
C ALA A 143 6.91 -33.08 -32.79
N LYS A 144 7.31 -33.51 -34.00
CA LYS A 144 7.03 -34.82 -34.60
C LYS A 144 8.33 -35.39 -35.14
N ASP A 145 8.47 -36.71 -35.12
CA ASP A 145 9.49 -37.50 -35.84
C ASP A 145 10.91 -36.88 -35.86
N ASN A 146 11.55 -36.85 -34.68
CA ASN A 146 12.90 -36.32 -34.44
C ASN A 146 13.15 -34.81 -34.73
N GLN A 147 12.11 -34.00 -35.01
CA GLN A 147 12.25 -32.55 -35.15
C GLN A 147 11.90 -31.80 -33.85
N ALA A 148 12.70 -30.77 -33.53
CA ALA A 148 12.43 -29.87 -32.40
C ALA A 148 11.17 -29.01 -32.66
N PRO A 149 10.44 -28.59 -31.60
CA PRO A 149 9.33 -27.67 -31.77
C PRO A 149 9.80 -26.32 -32.34
N THR A 150 8.97 -25.69 -33.16
CA THR A 150 9.30 -24.48 -33.93
C THR A 150 8.10 -23.54 -33.99
N VAL A 151 8.36 -22.23 -34.05
CA VAL A 151 7.32 -21.21 -34.27
C VAL A 151 7.30 -20.86 -35.75
N VAL A 152 6.16 -21.01 -36.41
CA VAL A 152 6.01 -20.67 -37.83
C VAL A 152 5.16 -19.40 -37.98
N ILE A 153 5.67 -18.45 -38.75
CA ILE A 153 4.99 -17.19 -39.08
C ILE A 153 4.59 -17.24 -40.56
N TYR A 154 3.28 -17.26 -40.78
CA TYR A 154 2.68 -17.35 -42.11
C TYR A 154 2.46 -15.98 -42.75
N LYS A 155 2.52 -15.93 -44.08
CA LYS A 155 2.03 -14.80 -44.87
C LYS A 155 0.50 -14.70 -44.69
N GLY A 156 -0.05 -13.49 -44.85
CA GLY A 156 -1.48 -13.25 -44.69
C GLY A 156 -2.34 -14.16 -45.59
N ALA A 157 -3.33 -14.82 -44.98
CA ALA A 157 -4.32 -15.73 -45.60
C ALA A 157 -3.81 -17.10 -46.09
N GLY A 158 -3.50 -18.00 -45.14
CA GLY A 158 -2.98 -19.35 -45.39
C GLY A 158 -3.59 -20.50 -44.55
N LEU A 159 -4.91 -20.53 -44.33
CA LEU A 159 -5.64 -21.75 -43.95
C LEU A 159 -6.92 -21.85 -44.78
N ALA A 160 -7.29 -23.07 -45.21
CA ALA A 160 -8.26 -23.30 -46.28
C ALA A 160 -9.67 -22.72 -45.99
N GLY A 161 -10.07 -21.71 -46.76
CA GLY A 161 -11.36 -21.01 -46.67
C GLY A 161 -11.24 -19.57 -47.18
N GLY A 162 -11.41 -19.38 -48.49
CA GLY A 162 -10.91 -18.18 -49.17
C GLY A 162 -11.65 -16.85 -48.90
N MET A 163 -10.87 -15.80 -48.66
CA MET A 163 -11.17 -14.39 -48.95
C MET A 163 -9.86 -13.71 -49.43
N GLN A 164 -9.94 -12.75 -50.35
CA GLN A 164 -8.77 -12.17 -51.02
C GLN A 164 -8.08 -11.05 -50.21
N GLU A 165 -6.80 -10.78 -50.54
CA GLU A 165 -6.03 -9.61 -50.09
C GLU A 165 -6.76 -8.30 -50.49
N GLY A 166 -7.43 -7.63 -49.55
CA GLY A 166 -8.25 -6.44 -49.87
C GLY A 166 -8.63 -5.51 -48.71
N GLU A 167 -8.36 -5.84 -47.45
CA GLU A 167 -8.77 -5.03 -46.29
C GLU A 167 -7.66 -4.84 -45.24
N GLU A 168 -6.54 -4.22 -45.62
CA GLU A 168 -5.64 -3.55 -44.67
C GLU A 168 -5.97 -2.04 -44.61
N LYS A 169 -7.04 -1.68 -43.90
CA LYS A 169 -7.28 -0.31 -43.41
C LYS A 169 -7.81 -0.32 -41.97
N ALA A 170 -7.53 0.78 -41.27
CA ALA A 170 -7.74 0.93 -39.83
C ALA A 170 -9.19 0.70 -39.38
N ASP A 171 -9.31 0.14 -38.18
CA ASP A 171 -10.55 -0.35 -37.54
C ASP A 171 -11.70 0.67 -37.50
N GLN A 172 -12.83 0.29 -38.09
CA GLN A 172 -14.17 0.82 -37.79
C GLN A 172 -15.19 -0.32 -37.67
N SER A 173 -15.11 -1.07 -36.58
CA SER A 173 -16.24 -1.65 -35.83
C SER A 173 -17.48 -2.11 -36.63
N ILE A 174 -17.54 -3.39 -37.02
CA ILE A 174 -18.79 -4.13 -37.27
C ILE A 174 -18.73 -5.48 -36.52
N PRO A 175 -19.84 -6.01 -35.95
CA PRO A 175 -19.79 -7.11 -34.97
C PRO A 175 -19.63 -8.51 -35.56
N ASN A 176 -19.22 -9.45 -34.70
CA ASN A 176 -19.11 -10.89 -34.98
C ASN A 176 -20.46 -11.57 -35.26
N GLU A 177 -20.60 -12.19 -36.43
CA GLU A 177 -21.41 -13.37 -36.81
C GLU A 177 -20.99 -13.69 -38.27
N CYS A 178 -20.82 -14.90 -38.81
CA CYS A 178 -21.02 -16.32 -38.46
C CYS A 178 -20.01 -17.12 -39.36
N LEU A 179 -19.70 -18.42 -39.24
CA LEU A 179 -19.83 -19.52 -38.25
C LEU A 179 -19.01 -20.72 -38.81
N CYS A 180 -18.51 -21.64 -37.96
CA CYS A 180 -18.87 -23.07 -38.08
C CYS A 180 -18.31 -23.97 -36.94
N PRO A 181 -19.18 -24.56 -36.10
CA PRO A 181 -18.82 -25.60 -35.13
C PRO A 181 -19.17 -27.00 -35.63
N ILE A 182 -18.47 -28.02 -35.13
CA ILE A 182 -19.07 -29.36 -34.99
C ILE A 182 -19.64 -29.44 -33.56
N THR A 183 -20.96 -29.22 -33.51
CA THR A 183 -21.93 -29.73 -32.52
C THR A 183 -21.40 -30.04 -31.10
N HIS A 184 -21.60 -29.08 -30.19
CA HIS A 184 -22.04 -29.47 -28.86
C HIS A 184 -23.52 -29.84 -28.96
N GLU A 185 -23.90 -31.03 -28.53
CA GLU A 185 -25.30 -31.42 -28.45
C GLU A 185 -26.06 -30.64 -27.36
N LEU A 186 -27.38 -30.55 -27.55
CA LEU A 186 -28.42 -30.29 -26.55
C LEU A 186 -28.47 -28.89 -25.89
N MET A 187 -29.23 -27.99 -26.52
CA MET A 187 -30.49 -27.46 -25.95
C MET A 187 -31.30 -26.76 -27.06
N GLU A 188 -32.26 -27.47 -27.68
CA GLU A 188 -33.14 -26.93 -28.72
C GLU A 188 -34.46 -26.39 -28.15
N GLU A 189 -34.98 -25.28 -28.70
CA GLU A 189 -36.26 -24.69 -28.29
C GLU A 189 -37.47 -25.33 -29.02
N PRO A 190 -38.59 -25.62 -28.32
CA PRO A 190 -39.78 -26.22 -28.91
C PRO A 190 -40.66 -25.23 -29.70
N VAL A 191 -41.39 -25.74 -30.70
CA VAL A 191 -42.28 -24.91 -31.55
C VAL A 191 -43.75 -25.15 -31.19
N ILE A 192 -44.51 -24.07 -30.99
CA ILE A 192 -45.96 -24.11 -30.73
C ILE A 192 -46.73 -23.95 -32.05
N ALA A 193 -47.60 -24.91 -32.37
CA ALA A 193 -48.52 -24.81 -33.51
C ALA A 193 -49.72 -23.90 -33.18
N ARG A 194 -50.47 -23.49 -34.22
CA ARG A 194 -51.63 -22.56 -34.09
C ARG A 194 -52.78 -23.08 -33.19
N ASP A 195 -52.79 -24.37 -32.88
CA ASP A 195 -53.73 -25.02 -31.96
C ASP A 195 -53.26 -25.02 -30.49
N GLY A 196 -52.05 -24.54 -30.20
CA GLY A 196 -51.48 -24.42 -28.86
C GLY A 196 -50.63 -25.61 -28.41
N HIS A 197 -50.46 -26.65 -29.23
CA HIS A 197 -49.59 -27.78 -28.89
C HIS A 197 -48.11 -27.52 -29.26
N THR A 198 -47.21 -27.89 -28.36
CA THR A 198 -45.76 -27.92 -28.59
C THR A 198 -45.33 -29.21 -29.30
N TYR A 199 -44.46 -29.07 -30.29
CA TYR A 199 -43.82 -30.18 -31.01
C TYR A 199 -42.31 -29.95 -31.08
N GLU A 200 -41.54 -31.04 -31.14
CA GLU A 200 -40.10 -30.98 -31.45
C GLU A 200 -39.89 -30.50 -32.88
N ARG A 201 -38.92 -29.60 -33.08
CA ARG A 201 -38.62 -29.00 -34.39
C ARG A 201 -38.27 -30.06 -35.43
N THR A 202 -37.38 -30.97 -35.09
CA THR A 202 -36.91 -32.07 -35.96
C THR A 202 -38.05 -32.98 -36.41
N ALA A 203 -39.06 -33.23 -35.57
CA ALA A 203 -40.24 -34.01 -35.93
C ALA A 203 -41.12 -33.29 -36.96
N ILE A 204 -41.33 -31.97 -36.81
CA ILE A 204 -42.10 -31.15 -37.77
C ILE A 204 -41.36 -30.97 -39.10
N GLU A 205 -40.04 -30.79 -39.08
CA GLU A 205 -39.24 -30.67 -40.32
C GLU A 205 -39.26 -31.98 -41.12
N ARG A 206 -39.19 -33.13 -40.43
CA ARG A 206 -39.36 -34.46 -41.03
C ARG A 206 -40.79 -34.73 -41.51
N TRP A 207 -41.79 -34.09 -40.92
CA TRP A 207 -43.19 -34.16 -41.37
C TRP A 207 -43.45 -33.33 -42.63
N PHE A 208 -42.88 -32.12 -42.70
CA PHE A 208 -42.96 -31.26 -43.88
C PHE A 208 -42.17 -31.81 -45.08
N SER A 209 -41.03 -32.47 -44.86
CA SER A 209 -40.28 -33.12 -45.94
C SER A 209 -41.01 -34.34 -46.54
N MET A 210 -41.95 -34.93 -45.80
CA MET A 210 -42.92 -35.91 -46.31
C MET A 210 -44.14 -35.27 -47.03
N GLY A 211 -44.09 -33.96 -47.31
CA GLY A 211 -45.13 -33.23 -48.06
C GLY A 211 -46.43 -32.94 -47.28
N LYS A 212 -46.52 -33.33 -46.00
CA LYS A 212 -47.71 -33.18 -45.17
C LYS A 212 -47.72 -31.77 -44.56
N ARG A 213 -48.79 -30.98 -44.80
CA ARG A 213 -48.94 -29.59 -44.29
C ARG A 213 -50.03 -29.41 -43.23
N THR A 214 -50.45 -30.50 -42.61
CA THR A 214 -51.48 -30.57 -41.56
C THR A 214 -50.97 -31.37 -40.37
N SER A 215 -51.38 -31.00 -39.15
CA SER A 215 -51.02 -31.75 -37.93
C SER A 215 -51.56 -33.18 -37.98
N PRO A 216 -50.76 -34.21 -37.62
CA PRO A 216 -51.24 -35.59 -37.48
C PRO A 216 -52.19 -35.79 -36.29
N VAL A 217 -52.17 -34.89 -35.30
CA VAL A 217 -52.97 -35.03 -34.07
C VAL A 217 -54.30 -34.28 -34.19
N THR A 218 -54.33 -33.14 -34.89
CA THR A 218 -55.49 -32.22 -34.91
C THR A 218 -56.01 -31.88 -36.31
N GLY A 219 -55.31 -32.30 -37.38
CA GLY A 219 -55.70 -32.02 -38.77
C GLY A 219 -55.53 -30.57 -39.24
N ALA A 220 -55.19 -29.63 -38.35
CA ALA A 220 -55.08 -28.21 -38.67
C ALA A 220 -53.89 -27.90 -39.61
N LYS A 221 -54.07 -26.94 -40.54
CA LYS A 221 -53.02 -26.46 -41.45
C LYS A 221 -51.96 -25.63 -40.71
N VAL A 222 -50.69 -25.98 -40.90
CA VAL A 222 -49.55 -25.24 -40.33
C VAL A 222 -49.08 -24.18 -41.32
N SER A 223 -49.17 -22.90 -40.95
CA SER A 223 -48.92 -21.77 -41.86
C SER A 223 -47.82 -20.82 -41.36
N SER A 224 -46.66 -20.89 -42.03
CA SER A 224 -45.48 -20.01 -41.95
C SER A 224 -44.53 -20.14 -40.74
N THR A 225 -43.28 -19.76 -40.97
CA THR A 225 -42.07 -20.06 -40.18
C THR A 225 -41.43 -18.81 -39.55
N LYS A 226 -42.21 -17.78 -39.21
CA LYS A 226 -41.75 -16.62 -38.44
C LYS A 226 -42.38 -16.60 -37.05
N LEU A 227 -41.55 -16.78 -36.02
CA LEU A 227 -41.89 -16.62 -34.61
C LEU A 227 -41.04 -15.50 -33.99
N ILE A 228 -41.61 -14.82 -33.00
CA ILE A 228 -41.04 -13.66 -32.31
C ILE A 228 -40.71 -14.10 -30.86
N PRO A 229 -39.53 -13.77 -30.30
CA PRO A 229 -39.21 -14.08 -28.90
C PRO A 229 -40.16 -13.38 -27.92
N ASN A 230 -40.52 -14.07 -26.83
CA ASN A 230 -41.61 -13.66 -25.94
C ASN A 230 -41.16 -13.48 -24.48
N TYR A 231 -41.08 -12.23 -24.01
CA TYR A 231 -41.17 -11.91 -22.58
C TYR A 231 -41.88 -10.57 -22.32
N ALA A 232 -43.15 -10.47 -22.72
CA ALA A 232 -44.06 -9.38 -22.29
C ALA A 232 -45.55 -9.74 -22.40
N ILE A 233 -45.92 -10.72 -23.23
CA ILE A 233 -47.32 -11.02 -23.58
C ILE A 233 -47.96 -11.99 -22.57
N ARG A 234 -47.92 -11.63 -21.27
CA ARG A 234 -48.79 -12.21 -20.22
C ARG A 234 -49.56 -11.16 -19.42
N SER A 235 -49.19 -9.88 -19.48
CA SER A 235 -49.98 -8.78 -18.91
C SER A 235 -51.09 -8.30 -19.87
N LEU A 236 -50.76 -8.12 -21.16
CA LEU A 236 -51.65 -7.48 -22.14
C LEU A 236 -52.92 -8.29 -22.50
N ILE A 237 -52.85 -9.62 -22.48
CA ILE A 237 -53.98 -10.48 -22.85
C ILE A 237 -55.06 -10.54 -21.75
N LYS A 238 -54.74 -10.15 -20.51
CA LYS A 238 -55.71 -10.13 -19.40
C LYS A 238 -56.55 -8.85 -19.34
N SER A 239 -56.12 -7.75 -19.97
CA SER A 239 -56.88 -6.49 -20.00
C SER A 239 -57.80 -6.34 -21.22
N LEU A 240 -57.46 -6.94 -22.37
CA LEU A 240 -58.15 -6.71 -23.65
C LEU A 240 -59.40 -7.57 -23.91
N LYS A 241 -59.83 -8.42 -22.96
CA LYS A 241 -61.05 -9.25 -23.10
C LYS A 241 -62.27 -8.82 -22.27
N THR A 242 -62.20 -7.71 -21.53
CA THR A 242 -63.36 -7.19 -20.79
C THR A 242 -63.48 -5.68 -20.83
N ARG A 243 -64.16 -5.18 -21.88
CA ARG A 243 -65.21 -4.13 -21.88
C ARG A 243 -65.24 -3.41 -23.23
N ASN A 244 -66.29 -3.68 -24.01
CA ASN A 244 -66.70 -2.80 -25.10
C ASN A 244 -68.22 -2.60 -25.01
N SER A 245 -68.63 -1.47 -24.42
CA SER A 245 -69.98 -0.90 -24.29
C SER A 245 -69.96 0.09 -23.11
N SER A 246 -70.63 1.25 -23.13
CA SER A 246 -71.30 1.99 -24.22
C SER A 246 -71.71 3.37 -23.70
N ILE A 247 -71.82 4.38 -24.58
CA ILE A 247 -72.60 5.63 -24.42
C ILE A 247 -72.11 6.66 -23.37
N ALA A 248 -71.64 7.83 -23.83
CA ALA A 248 -72.25 9.17 -23.58
C ALA A 248 -71.34 10.34 -24.02
N LYS A 249 -71.93 11.35 -24.68
CA LYS A 249 -71.43 12.73 -24.84
C LYS A 249 -72.40 13.67 -24.08
N PRO A 250 -71.97 14.81 -23.52
CA PRO A 250 -71.71 16.06 -24.26
C PRO A 250 -70.41 16.77 -23.82
N THR A 251 -69.93 17.92 -24.29
CA THR A 251 -69.99 18.82 -25.48
C THR A 251 -69.40 20.16 -25.00
N LEU A 252 -68.83 20.99 -25.89
CA LEU A 252 -68.17 22.30 -25.66
C LEU A 252 -66.72 22.26 -25.08
N GLY A 253 -65.76 23.00 -25.62
CA GLY A 253 -65.79 23.85 -26.82
C GLY A 253 -64.43 24.48 -27.22
N MET A 254 -64.36 25.02 -28.44
CA MET A 254 -63.27 25.80 -29.07
C MET A 254 -61.93 25.06 -29.29
N GLN A 255 -61.61 24.66 -30.53
CA GLN A 255 -61.03 25.46 -31.64
C GLN A 255 -59.56 25.87 -31.42
N SER A 256 -58.64 25.76 -32.39
CA SER A 256 -58.59 24.98 -33.63
C SER A 256 -57.19 25.11 -34.27
N ALA A 257 -56.51 23.99 -34.53
CA ALA A 257 -55.39 23.95 -35.48
C ALA A 257 -55.34 22.58 -36.15
N ARG A 258 -55.74 22.51 -37.43
CA ARG A 258 -55.53 21.31 -38.25
C ARG A 258 -54.05 21.24 -38.64
N GLN A 259 -53.41 20.08 -38.46
CA GLN A 259 -53.06 19.24 -39.63
C GLN A 259 -52.52 17.86 -39.24
N GLN A 260 -52.95 16.88 -40.03
CA GLN A 260 -52.31 15.59 -40.32
C GLN A 260 -52.09 14.62 -39.15
N SER A 261 -53.09 13.75 -38.99
CA SER A 261 -52.92 12.38 -38.52
C SER A 261 -51.81 11.65 -39.28
N LEU A 262 -50.75 11.26 -38.57
CA LEU A 262 -49.88 10.15 -38.97
C LEU A 262 -50.38 8.86 -38.28
N PRO A 263 -50.28 7.69 -38.93
CA PRO A 263 -50.84 6.45 -38.38
C PRO A 263 -50.08 6.01 -37.13
N SER A 264 -50.83 5.42 -36.20
CA SER A 264 -50.30 4.65 -35.08
C SER A 264 -49.46 3.47 -35.59
N GLU A 265 -48.45 3.07 -34.80
CA GLU A 265 -47.59 1.89 -35.00
C GLU A 265 -46.53 2.00 -36.11
N ALA A 266 -45.61 2.97 -35.95
CA ALA A 266 -44.26 2.87 -36.50
C ALA A 266 -43.23 3.01 -35.37
N CYS A 267 -42.72 1.87 -34.88
CA CYS A 267 -41.55 1.87 -33.99
C CYS A 267 -40.28 2.23 -34.79
N PHE A 268 -40.04 3.53 -34.97
CA PHE A 268 -38.74 4.02 -35.42
C PHE A 268 -37.70 3.73 -34.33
N PHE A 269 -36.80 2.78 -34.59
CA PHE A 269 -35.59 2.61 -33.79
C PHE A 269 -34.73 3.87 -33.89
N VAL A 270 -34.78 4.72 -32.86
CA VAL A 270 -33.90 5.87 -32.72
C VAL A 270 -32.63 5.40 -32.02
N SER A 271 -31.46 5.63 -32.62
CA SER A 271 -30.20 5.19 -32.02
C SER A 271 -29.73 6.15 -30.91
N ASP A 272 -28.93 5.62 -29.97
CA ASP A 272 -28.32 6.41 -28.89
C ASP A 272 -27.53 7.62 -29.42
N SER A 273 -26.91 7.51 -30.60
CA SER A 273 -26.23 8.62 -31.29
C SER A 273 -27.18 9.79 -31.65
N VAL A 274 -28.41 9.49 -32.09
CA VAL A 274 -29.45 10.51 -32.35
C VAL A 274 -29.90 11.16 -31.03
N ILE A 275 -30.04 10.36 -29.97
CA ILE A 275 -30.36 10.86 -28.63
C ILE A 275 -29.24 11.75 -28.08
N ASP A 276 -27.98 11.39 -28.29
CA ASP A 276 -26.83 12.21 -27.89
C ASP A 276 -26.74 13.55 -28.64
N LYS A 277 -27.13 13.55 -29.92
CA LYS A 277 -27.28 14.77 -30.72
C LYS A 277 -28.40 15.66 -30.18
N LEU A 278 -29.58 15.08 -29.92
CA LEU A 278 -30.74 15.79 -29.33
C LEU A 278 -30.38 16.37 -27.95
N PHE A 279 -29.76 15.58 -27.06
CA PHE A 279 -29.25 16.04 -25.77
C PHE A 279 -28.25 17.20 -25.93
N SER A 280 -27.34 17.13 -26.89
CA SER A 280 -26.35 18.18 -27.16
C SER A 280 -26.94 19.45 -27.79
N GLN A 281 -28.10 19.37 -28.42
CA GLN A 281 -28.90 20.53 -28.83
C GLN A 281 -29.72 21.09 -27.66
N ALA A 282 -30.42 20.23 -26.91
CA ALA A 282 -31.25 20.61 -25.78
C ALA A 282 -30.46 21.30 -24.64
N LYS A 283 -29.23 20.84 -24.35
CA LYS A 283 -28.29 21.53 -23.44
C LYS A 283 -27.97 22.97 -23.84
N ARG A 284 -28.12 23.33 -25.12
CA ARG A 284 -27.89 24.68 -25.66
C ARG A 284 -29.17 25.52 -25.78
N GLY A 285 -30.29 25.05 -25.21
CA GLY A 285 -31.57 25.76 -25.24
C GLY A 285 -32.45 25.47 -26.45
N ASP A 286 -32.14 24.45 -27.26
CA ASP A 286 -33.01 24.02 -28.36
C ASP A 286 -34.27 23.31 -27.80
N PHE A 287 -35.37 24.08 -27.71
CA PHE A 287 -36.67 23.59 -27.25
C PHE A 287 -37.26 22.47 -28.12
N ALA A 288 -36.97 22.45 -29.44
CA ALA A 288 -37.48 21.41 -30.32
C ALA A 288 -36.71 20.09 -30.13
N ALA A 289 -35.40 20.17 -29.88
CA ALA A 289 -34.60 19.02 -29.48
C ALA A 289 -34.97 18.50 -28.09
N LEU A 290 -35.22 19.39 -27.12
CA LEU A 290 -35.70 19.03 -25.79
C LEU A 290 -37.07 18.33 -25.86
N SER A 291 -38.03 18.88 -26.59
CA SER A 291 -39.37 18.29 -26.77
C SER A 291 -39.29 16.87 -27.37
N LYS A 292 -38.45 16.67 -28.40
CA LYS A 292 -38.21 15.34 -28.98
C LYS A 292 -37.53 14.38 -27.99
N LEU A 293 -36.57 14.85 -27.22
CA LEU A 293 -35.88 14.04 -26.21
C LEU A 293 -36.83 13.61 -25.08
N LEU A 294 -37.70 14.52 -24.61
CA LEU A 294 -38.73 14.21 -23.61
C LEU A 294 -39.73 13.19 -24.15
N ASN A 295 -40.25 13.38 -25.37
CA ASN A 295 -41.16 12.42 -26.01
C ASN A 295 -40.54 11.01 -26.16
N LEU A 296 -39.26 10.91 -26.52
CA LEU A 296 -38.54 9.63 -26.56
C LEU A 296 -38.38 9.01 -25.16
N SER A 297 -38.17 9.84 -24.13
CA SER A 297 -38.06 9.36 -22.75
C SER A 297 -39.41 8.88 -22.17
N GLU A 298 -40.53 9.50 -22.58
CA GLU A 298 -41.89 9.09 -22.25
C GLU A 298 -42.26 7.79 -22.97
N ASN A 299 -41.86 7.63 -24.24
CA ASN A 299 -41.96 6.38 -25.01
C ASN A 299 -40.93 5.31 -24.57
N HIS A 300 -40.59 5.29 -23.29
CA HIS A 300 -39.74 4.30 -22.63
C HIS A 300 -38.30 4.15 -23.16
N HIS A 301 -37.75 5.05 -23.98
CA HIS A 301 -36.38 4.86 -24.46
C HIS A 301 -35.34 5.06 -23.35
N ALA A 302 -34.73 3.98 -22.86
CA ALA A 302 -33.85 3.98 -21.68
C ALA A 302 -32.69 5.00 -21.75
N HIS A 303 -32.01 5.12 -22.90
CA HIS A 303 -30.94 6.11 -23.07
C HIS A 303 -31.46 7.56 -23.02
N ALA A 304 -32.63 7.86 -23.62
CA ALA A 304 -33.23 9.19 -23.55
C ALA A 304 -33.62 9.54 -22.11
N GLN A 305 -34.23 8.60 -21.38
CA GLN A 305 -34.53 8.74 -19.95
C GLN A 305 -33.28 9.06 -19.13
N TYR A 306 -32.18 8.34 -19.36
CA TYR A 306 -30.89 8.66 -18.74
C TYR A 306 -30.43 10.10 -19.04
N LYS A 307 -30.46 10.54 -20.31
CA LYS A 307 -30.06 11.91 -20.67
C LYS A 307 -30.95 12.96 -20.01
N VAL A 308 -32.26 12.76 -19.95
CA VAL A 308 -33.21 13.64 -19.26
C VAL A 308 -32.89 13.70 -17.75
N GLY A 309 -32.55 12.58 -17.13
CA GLY A 309 -32.05 12.53 -15.74
C GLY A 309 -30.81 13.42 -15.55
N VAL A 310 -29.82 13.34 -16.45
CA VAL A 310 -28.62 14.19 -16.43
C VAL A 310 -28.97 15.68 -16.60
N MET A 311 -29.95 16.02 -17.44
CA MET A 311 -30.41 17.40 -17.63
C MET A 311 -30.98 17.98 -16.33
N TYR A 312 -31.84 17.24 -15.63
CA TYR A 312 -32.38 17.64 -14.34
C TYR A 312 -31.33 17.68 -13.22
N GLU A 313 -30.39 16.73 -13.16
CA GLU A 313 -29.35 16.72 -12.13
C GLU A 313 -28.40 17.94 -12.26
N LYS A 314 -28.05 18.29 -13.50
CA LYS A 314 -27.06 19.33 -13.81
C LYS A 314 -27.68 20.69 -14.11
N GLY A 315 -29.00 20.80 -14.23
CA GLY A 315 -29.72 22.03 -14.59
C GLY A 315 -29.42 22.51 -16.01
N GLN A 316 -29.26 21.58 -16.95
CA GLN A 316 -28.89 21.88 -18.33
C GLN A 316 -30.12 21.85 -19.22
N GLY A 317 -30.55 22.98 -19.77
CA GLY A 317 -31.75 23.10 -20.61
C GLY A 317 -33.10 22.97 -19.86
N VAL A 318 -33.08 22.53 -18.60
CA VAL A 318 -34.21 22.50 -17.65
C VAL A 318 -33.74 23.03 -16.29
N ALA A 319 -34.68 23.41 -15.42
CA ALA A 319 -34.35 23.77 -14.04
C ALA A 319 -33.75 22.57 -13.30
N LYS A 320 -32.75 22.83 -12.44
CA LYS A 320 -32.08 21.77 -11.66
C LYS A 320 -33.03 21.17 -10.63
N ASP A 321 -33.25 19.86 -10.70
CA ASP A 321 -34.13 19.12 -9.80
C ASP A 321 -33.60 17.70 -9.57
N ALA A 322 -33.14 17.42 -8.35
CA ALA A 322 -32.59 16.11 -7.99
C ALA A 322 -33.66 15.01 -7.85
N ARG A 323 -34.92 15.35 -7.56
CA ARG A 323 -36.03 14.37 -7.46
C ARG A 323 -36.43 13.90 -8.85
N ASN A 324 -36.68 14.83 -9.76
CA ASN A 324 -36.94 14.51 -11.17
C ASN A 324 -35.76 13.74 -11.79
N ALA A 325 -34.51 14.09 -11.48
CA ALA A 325 -33.35 13.33 -11.92
C ALA A 325 -33.40 11.87 -11.46
N VAL A 326 -33.71 11.61 -10.18
CA VAL A 326 -33.89 10.24 -9.66
C VAL A 326 -35.01 9.50 -10.38
N GLU A 327 -36.17 10.12 -10.62
CA GLU A 327 -37.28 9.44 -11.31
C GLU A 327 -36.89 8.99 -12.72
N TRP A 328 -36.17 9.84 -13.47
CA TRP A 328 -35.70 9.50 -14.81
C TRP A 328 -34.56 8.48 -14.81
N TYR A 329 -33.61 8.58 -13.86
CA TYR A 329 -32.60 7.54 -13.65
C TYR A 329 -33.24 6.21 -13.24
N GLN A 330 -34.26 6.19 -12.39
CA GLN A 330 -34.97 4.98 -11.96
C GLN A 330 -35.69 4.31 -13.12
N LYS A 331 -36.38 5.08 -13.98
CA LYS A 331 -37.02 4.55 -15.21
C LYS A 331 -35.98 3.91 -16.15
N ALA A 332 -34.83 4.55 -16.36
CA ALA A 332 -33.76 4.00 -17.20
C ALA A 332 -33.04 2.80 -16.56
N ALA A 333 -32.78 2.85 -15.26
CA ALA A 333 -32.10 1.81 -14.48
C ALA A 333 -32.90 0.51 -14.41
N ASN A 334 -34.24 0.62 -14.30
CA ASN A 334 -35.17 -0.51 -14.37
C ASN A 334 -35.16 -1.23 -15.73
N GLN A 335 -34.74 -0.55 -16.80
CA GLN A 335 -34.56 -1.11 -18.13
C GLN A 335 -33.14 -1.66 -18.38
N GLY A 336 -32.31 -1.74 -17.35
CA GLY A 336 -30.95 -2.27 -17.46
C GLY A 336 -29.88 -1.24 -17.80
N HIS A 337 -30.19 0.04 -18.06
CA HIS A 337 -29.20 1.00 -18.55
C HIS A 337 -28.06 1.26 -17.53
N ALA A 338 -26.88 0.67 -17.75
CA ALA A 338 -25.78 0.60 -16.78
C ALA A 338 -25.36 1.95 -16.17
N ARG A 339 -25.22 3.01 -16.99
CA ARG A 339 -24.92 4.36 -16.49
C ARG A 339 -26.02 4.94 -15.61
N ALA A 340 -27.29 4.64 -15.91
CA ALA A 340 -28.40 5.12 -15.08
C ALA A 340 -28.48 4.36 -13.75
N GLN A 341 -28.14 3.07 -13.74
CA GLN A 341 -27.99 2.31 -12.50
C GLN A 341 -26.84 2.86 -11.65
N PHE A 342 -25.69 3.18 -12.25
CA PHE A 342 -24.58 3.82 -11.55
C PHE A 342 -24.98 5.18 -10.95
N GLU A 343 -25.56 6.10 -11.75
CA GLU A 343 -25.97 7.41 -11.24
C GLU A 343 -27.07 7.31 -10.19
N LEU A 344 -28.04 6.39 -10.34
CA LEU A 344 -29.05 6.13 -9.31
C LEU A 344 -28.41 5.62 -8.00
N GLY A 345 -27.40 4.76 -8.09
CA GLY A 345 -26.58 4.35 -6.95
C GLY A 345 -25.92 5.55 -6.27
N MET A 346 -25.33 6.47 -7.05
CA MET A 346 -24.76 7.73 -6.54
C MET A 346 -25.82 8.61 -5.86
N MET A 347 -27.04 8.70 -6.40
CA MET A 347 -28.11 9.49 -5.79
C MET A 347 -28.50 8.95 -4.41
N TYR A 348 -28.62 7.63 -4.25
CA TYR A 348 -28.87 6.99 -2.95
C TYR A 348 -27.66 7.09 -1.99
N ASP A 349 -26.42 6.97 -2.47
CA ASP A 349 -25.21 6.99 -1.64
C ASP A 349 -24.94 8.37 -1.00
N TYR A 350 -25.21 9.43 -1.77
CA TYR A 350 -25.04 10.82 -1.34
C TYR A 350 -26.33 11.49 -0.84
N GLY A 351 -27.49 10.80 -0.85
CA GLY A 351 -28.78 11.37 -0.44
C GLY A 351 -29.23 12.55 -1.31
N LYS A 352 -28.96 12.49 -2.62
CA LYS A 352 -29.32 13.54 -3.58
C LYS A 352 -30.69 13.25 -4.17
N GLY A 353 -31.70 14.07 -3.86
CA GLY A 353 -33.07 13.89 -4.38
C GLY A 353 -33.86 12.75 -3.72
N VAL A 354 -33.19 11.79 -3.11
CA VAL A 354 -33.74 10.70 -2.27
C VAL A 354 -33.10 10.73 -0.89
N GLU A 355 -33.75 10.04 0.06
CA GLU A 355 -33.11 9.70 1.34
C GLU A 355 -31.86 8.85 1.11
N LYS A 356 -30.83 9.07 1.94
CA LYS A 356 -29.57 8.34 1.82
C LYS A 356 -29.75 6.89 2.21
N ASP A 357 -29.45 5.97 1.30
CA ASP A 357 -29.63 4.54 1.48
C ASP A 357 -28.43 3.78 0.88
N THR A 358 -27.48 3.38 1.73
CA THR A 358 -26.26 2.71 1.27
C THR A 358 -26.49 1.29 0.77
N SER A 359 -27.56 0.61 1.22
CA SER A 359 -27.92 -0.74 0.75
C SER A 359 -28.56 -0.69 -0.63
N LYS A 360 -29.50 0.25 -0.89
CA LYS A 360 -29.97 0.51 -2.25
C LYS A 360 -28.86 1.00 -3.17
N ALA A 361 -27.94 1.83 -2.67
CA ALA A 361 -26.83 2.32 -3.48
C ALA A 361 -25.97 1.16 -4.02
N ILE A 362 -25.56 0.21 -3.16
CA ILE A 362 -24.76 -0.93 -3.60
C ILE A 362 -25.56 -1.91 -4.48
N GLU A 363 -26.85 -2.14 -4.24
CA GLU A 363 -27.70 -2.93 -5.18
C GLU A 363 -27.68 -2.35 -6.60
N TRP A 364 -27.74 -1.02 -6.73
CA TRP A 364 -27.67 -0.36 -8.04
C TRP A 364 -26.26 -0.34 -8.62
N TYR A 365 -25.23 -0.15 -7.79
CA TYR A 365 -23.84 -0.28 -8.23
C TYR A 365 -23.51 -1.70 -8.70
N GLU A 366 -23.97 -2.76 -8.02
CA GLU A 366 -23.74 -4.15 -8.43
C GLU A 366 -24.40 -4.47 -9.78
N LYS A 367 -25.62 -3.98 -10.03
CA LYS A 367 -26.28 -4.13 -11.35
C LYS A 367 -25.48 -3.46 -12.49
N ALA A 368 -24.91 -2.28 -12.25
CA ALA A 368 -24.04 -1.60 -13.22
C ALA A 368 -22.66 -2.29 -13.35
N ALA A 369 -22.09 -2.76 -12.24
CA ALA A 369 -20.78 -3.39 -12.17
C ALA A 369 -20.75 -4.76 -12.86
N ASN A 370 -21.84 -5.53 -12.75
CA ASN A 370 -22.07 -6.78 -13.48
C ASN A 370 -22.17 -6.58 -15.01
N GLN A 371 -22.54 -5.38 -15.46
CA GLN A 371 -22.52 -4.98 -16.88
C GLN A 371 -21.16 -4.40 -17.33
N GLY A 372 -20.12 -4.53 -16.51
CA GLY A 372 -18.78 -4.04 -16.85
C GLY A 372 -18.51 -2.58 -16.50
N HIS A 373 -19.43 -1.82 -15.89
CA HIS A 373 -19.21 -0.38 -15.64
C HIS A 373 -18.06 -0.15 -14.62
N ALA A 374 -16.88 0.26 -15.09
CA ALA A 374 -15.65 0.33 -14.29
C ALA A 374 -15.80 1.15 -12.99
N ASP A 375 -16.44 2.31 -13.04
CA ASP A 375 -16.64 3.15 -11.84
C ASP A 375 -17.65 2.52 -10.86
N ALA A 376 -18.57 1.69 -11.36
CA ALA A 376 -19.49 0.96 -10.49
C ALA A 376 -18.76 -0.20 -9.81
N GLN A 377 -17.89 -0.90 -10.54
CA GLN A 377 -17.00 -1.94 -9.98
C GLN A 377 -16.09 -1.35 -8.88
N LEU A 378 -15.51 -0.17 -9.11
CA LEU A 378 -14.78 0.58 -8.08
C LEU A 378 -15.66 0.86 -6.85
N LYS A 379 -16.89 1.37 -7.03
CA LYS A 379 -17.80 1.66 -5.92
C LYS A 379 -18.20 0.41 -5.15
N VAL A 380 -18.56 -0.69 -5.82
CA VAL A 380 -18.87 -1.98 -5.18
C VAL A 380 -17.66 -2.48 -4.38
N GLY A 381 -16.45 -2.43 -4.95
CA GLY A 381 -15.22 -2.80 -4.24
C GLY A 381 -15.00 -1.97 -2.98
N ALA A 382 -15.22 -0.65 -3.05
CA ALA A 382 -15.12 0.24 -1.90
C ALA A 382 -16.19 -0.04 -0.82
N LYS A 383 -17.43 -0.38 -1.22
CA LYS A 383 -18.50 -0.74 -0.27
C LYS A 383 -18.19 -2.04 0.48
N TYR A 384 -17.70 -3.07 -0.21
CA TYR A 384 -17.21 -4.29 0.44
C TYR A 384 -15.95 -4.06 1.30
N PHE A 385 -15.05 -3.17 0.88
CA PHE A 385 -13.85 -2.83 1.67
C PHE A 385 -14.20 -2.12 2.98
N ASN A 386 -15.17 -1.19 2.97
CA ASN A 386 -15.58 -0.44 4.16
C ASN A 386 -16.67 -1.13 5.00
N GLY A 387 -17.42 -2.08 4.44
CA GLY A 387 -18.63 -2.62 5.08
C GLY A 387 -19.81 -1.64 5.07
N GLU A 388 -19.95 -0.87 3.98
CA GLU A 388 -21.01 0.13 3.83
C GLU A 388 -22.19 -0.45 3.03
N GLY A 389 -23.35 -0.62 3.68
CA GLY A 389 -24.55 -1.18 3.04
C GLY A 389 -24.53 -2.70 2.85
N VAL A 390 -23.37 -3.33 3.01
CA VAL A 390 -23.11 -4.79 3.04
C VAL A 390 -22.10 -5.13 4.15
N ALA A 391 -22.00 -6.41 4.50
CA ALA A 391 -20.92 -6.88 5.37
C ALA A 391 -19.54 -6.64 4.73
N GLN A 392 -18.54 -6.27 5.55
CA GLN A 392 -17.17 -6.09 5.08
C GLN A 392 -16.59 -7.41 4.55
N ASP A 393 -16.08 -7.38 3.32
CA ASP A 393 -15.51 -8.53 2.64
C ASP A 393 -14.32 -8.07 1.77
N TYR A 394 -13.10 -8.24 2.31
CA TYR A 394 -11.90 -7.83 1.59
C TYR A 394 -11.61 -8.69 0.36
N ILE A 395 -12.11 -9.93 0.28
CA ILE A 395 -11.89 -10.80 -0.88
C ILE A 395 -12.71 -10.29 -2.06
N LYS A 396 -14.02 -10.05 -1.84
CA LYS A 396 -14.88 -9.41 -2.85
C LYS A 396 -14.40 -8.02 -3.24
N ALA A 397 -13.88 -7.24 -2.29
CA ALA A 397 -13.30 -5.94 -2.59
C ALA A 397 -12.13 -6.06 -3.60
N VAL A 398 -11.20 -7.00 -3.39
CA VAL A 398 -10.13 -7.30 -4.37
C VAL A 398 -10.70 -7.71 -5.71
N GLU A 399 -11.66 -8.63 -5.77
CA GLU A 399 -12.27 -9.08 -7.03
C GLU A 399 -12.87 -7.92 -7.83
N TRP A 400 -13.59 -7.00 -7.16
CA TRP A 400 -14.22 -5.85 -7.79
C TRP A 400 -13.22 -4.78 -8.20
N PHE A 401 -12.23 -4.47 -7.36
CA PHE A 401 -11.13 -3.60 -7.75
C PHE A 401 -10.31 -4.19 -8.90
N GLN A 402 -10.11 -5.51 -8.96
CA GLN A 402 -9.41 -6.18 -10.04
C GLN A 402 -10.12 -6.02 -11.39
N LYS A 403 -11.46 -6.16 -11.41
CA LYS A 403 -12.26 -5.90 -12.62
C LYS A 403 -12.14 -4.44 -13.08
N ALA A 404 -12.23 -3.47 -12.16
CA ALA A 404 -12.09 -2.04 -12.47
C ALA A 404 -10.66 -1.65 -12.92
N ALA A 405 -9.65 -2.17 -12.24
CA ALA A 405 -8.23 -1.91 -12.48
C ALA A 405 -7.76 -2.47 -13.83
N ASN A 406 -8.30 -3.62 -14.25
CA ASN A 406 -8.06 -4.21 -15.57
C ASN A 406 -8.65 -3.34 -16.70
N GLN A 407 -9.74 -2.62 -16.45
CA GLN A 407 -10.28 -1.59 -17.34
C GLN A 407 -9.52 -0.25 -17.26
N GLY A 408 -8.47 -0.18 -16.44
CA GLY A 408 -7.59 0.97 -16.36
C GLY A 408 -8.05 2.09 -15.41
N ASN A 409 -9.07 1.87 -14.57
CA ASN A 409 -9.50 2.81 -13.54
C ASN A 409 -8.38 3.02 -12.49
N LEU A 410 -8.00 4.28 -12.26
CA LEU A 410 -6.82 4.65 -11.45
C LEU A 410 -7.01 4.34 -9.97
N ASP A 411 -8.15 4.74 -9.39
CA ASP A 411 -8.47 4.51 -7.99
C ASP A 411 -8.46 3.01 -7.65
N ALA A 412 -8.94 2.17 -8.58
CA ALA A 412 -8.93 0.71 -8.42
C ALA A 412 -7.51 0.14 -8.48
N GLN A 413 -6.65 0.64 -9.36
CA GLN A 413 -5.22 0.27 -9.42
C GLN A 413 -4.50 0.68 -8.13
N TYR A 414 -4.71 1.91 -7.65
CA TYR A 414 -4.20 2.38 -6.37
C TYR A 414 -4.68 1.51 -5.20
N ASN A 415 -5.98 1.23 -5.13
CA ASN A 415 -6.57 0.42 -4.05
C ASN A 415 -6.03 -1.02 -4.04
N LEU A 416 -5.78 -1.65 -5.20
CA LEU A 416 -5.11 -2.95 -5.25
C LEU A 416 -3.68 -2.89 -4.69
N GLY A 417 -2.92 -1.83 -5.01
CA GLY A 417 -1.61 -1.59 -4.42
C GLY A 417 -1.69 -1.57 -2.89
N VAL A 418 -2.64 -0.79 -2.34
CA VAL A 418 -2.91 -0.73 -0.90
C VAL A 418 -3.30 -2.10 -0.31
N MET A 419 -4.10 -2.90 -1.01
CA MET A 419 -4.55 -4.21 -0.52
C MET A 419 -3.42 -5.25 -0.52
N TYR A 420 -2.60 -5.31 -1.56
CA TYR A 420 -1.41 -6.19 -1.62
C TYR A 420 -0.32 -5.77 -0.63
N GLY A 421 -0.07 -4.48 -0.42
CA GLY A 421 0.93 -4.01 0.55
C GLY A 421 0.56 -4.29 2.01
N ASN A 422 -0.74 -4.29 2.32
CA ASN A 422 -1.28 -4.55 3.66
C ASN A 422 -1.74 -6.00 3.90
N GLY A 423 -1.81 -6.84 2.86
CA GLY A 423 -2.34 -8.21 2.99
C GLY A 423 -3.83 -8.27 3.33
N LYS A 424 -4.63 -7.32 2.84
CA LYS A 424 -6.08 -7.30 3.06
C LYS A 424 -6.79 -8.05 1.93
N GLY A 425 -7.47 -9.16 2.23
CA GLY A 425 -8.21 -9.96 1.23
C GLY A 425 -7.34 -10.76 0.25
N VAL A 426 -6.02 -10.53 0.28
CA VAL A 426 -4.97 -11.23 -0.47
C VAL A 426 -3.76 -11.44 0.43
N GLU A 427 -2.92 -12.42 0.10
CA GLU A 427 -1.59 -12.52 0.71
C GLU A 427 -0.78 -11.25 0.42
N LYS A 428 0.05 -10.84 1.39
CA LYS A 428 0.89 -9.66 1.27
C LYS A 428 1.97 -9.87 0.21
N ASP A 429 1.94 -9.09 -0.87
CA ASP A 429 2.82 -9.22 -2.02
C ASP A 429 3.38 -7.85 -2.44
N ALA A 430 4.62 -7.57 -2.02
CA ALA A 430 5.28 -6.29 -2.31
C ALA A 430 5.63 -6.10 -3.80
N ARG A 431 5.68 -7.17 -4.60
CA ARG A 431 5.90 -7.06 -6.06
C ARG A 431 4.61 -6.64 -6.76
N LYS A 432 3.47 -7.21 -6.37
CA LYS A 432 2.15 -6.78 -6.88
C LYS A 432 1.77 -5.39 -6.37
N GLU A 433 2.11 -5.05 -5.13
CA GLU A 433 1.98 -3.68 -4.61
C GLU A 433 2.69 -2.68 -5.53
N LEU A 434 3.97 -2.91 -5.82
CA LEU A 434 4.75 -2.10 -6.77
C LEU A 434 4.08 -2.06 -8.16
N GLU A 435 3.73 -3.21 -8.73
CA GLU A 435 3.15 -3.29 -10.08
C GLU A 435 1.86 -2.47 -10.22
N TRP A 436 0.95 -2.56 -9.24
CA TRP A 436 -0.31 -1.82 -9.25
C TRP A 436 -0.11 -0.32 -9.07
N TYR A 437 0.80 0.10 -8.18
CA TYR A 437 1.15 1.52 -8.07
C TYR A 437 1.89 2.03 -9.33
N GLU A 438 2.76 1.24 -9.98
CA GLU A 438 3.39 1.64 -11.24
C GLU A 438 2.36 1.89 -12.34
N ARG A 439 1.34 1.03 -12.47
CA ARG A 439 0.25 1.21 -13.44
C ARG A 439 -0.52 2.52 -13.20
N ALA A 440 -0.87 2.83 -11.95
CA ALA A 440 -1.56 4.08 -11.60
C ALA A 440 -0.66 5.33 -11.74
N ALA A 441 0.58 5.26 -11.24
CA ALA A 441 1.52 6.37 -11.21
C ALA A 441 2.00 6.80 -12.61
N ARG A 442 2.19 5.84 -13.54
CA ARG A 442 2.51 6.11 -14.95
C ARG A 442 1.39 6.87 -15.67
N LYS A 443 0.13 6.70 -15.23
CA LYS A 443 -1.04 7.44 -15.73
C LYS A 443 -1.30 8.76 -15.00
N GLY A 444 -0.44 9.15 -14.06
CA GLY A 444 -0.50 10.45 -13.38
C GLY A 444 -1.06 10.43 -11.96
N ASP A 445 -1.47 9.30 -11.39
CA ASP A 445 -2.01 9.31 -10.02
C ASP A 445 -0.96 9.75 -8.99
N ALA A 446 -1.22 10.87 -8.31
CA ALA A 446 -0.27 11.49 -7.37
C ALA A 446 -0.05 10.62 -6.11
N SER A 447 -1.09 9.91 -5.65
CA SER A 447 -1.00 9.05 -4.47
C SER A 447 -0.15 7.80 -4.74
N ALA A 448 -0.31 7.16 -5.90
CA ALA A 448 0.55 6.07 -6.36
C ALA A 448 1.99 6.55 -6.61
N GLN A 449 2.20 7.73 -7.22
CA GLN A 449 3.53 8.31 -7.37
C GLN A 449 4.22 8.53 -6.02
N TYR A 450 3.52 9.09 -5.04
CA TYR A 450 4.04 9.22 -3.67
C TYR A 450 4.39 7.86 -3.05
N ASN A 451 3.51 6.85 -3.19
CA ASN A 451 3.75 5.51 -2.63
C ASN A 451 4.90 4.76 -3.31
N LEU A 452 5.10 4.90 -4.63
CA LEU A 452 6.32 4.40 -5.29
C LEU A 452 7.56 5.08 -4.73
N GLY A 453 7.51 6.39 -4.52
CA GLY A 453 8.56 7.14 -3.85
C GLY A 453 8.92 6.54 -2.48
N GLN A 454 7.91 6.14 -1.69
CA GLN A 454 8.12 5.45 -0.41
C GLN A 454 8.72 4.05 -0.59
N ILE A 455 8.20 3.26 -1.51
CA ILE A 455 8.66 1.89 -1.80
C ILE A 455 10.15 1.87 -2.15
N TYR A 456 10.58 2.73 -3.08
CA TYR A 456 11.99 2.87 -3.45
C TYR A 456 12.83 3.49 -2.32
N ALA A 457 12.32 4.48 -1.58
CA ALA A 457 13.02 5.08 -0.45
C ALA A 457 13.22 4.14 0.74
N ASN A 458 12.36 3.12 0.89
CA ASN A 458 12.43 2.16 1.99
C ASN A 458 13.08 0.83 1.56
N GLY A 459 12.98 0.44 0.29
CA GLY A 459 13.39 -0.87 -0.22
C GLY A 459 12.32 -1.96 0.03
N GLN A 460 11.04 -1.62 -0.14
CA GLN A 460 9.92 -2.53 0.11
C GLN A 460 9.66 -3.40 -1.13
N GLY A 461 10.12 -4.65 -1.14
CA GLY A 461 9.98 -5.57 -2.29
C GLY A 461 10.94 -5.29 -3.45
N VAL A 462 11.68 -4.19 -3.40
CA VAL A 462 12.71 -3.76 -4.37
C VAL A 462 13.98 -3.35 -3.64
N ALA A 463 15.10 -3.29 -4.37
CA ALA A 463 16.31 -2.65 -3.84
C ALA A 463 16.03 -1.17 -3.52
N LYS A 464 16.61 -0.68 -2.42
CA LYS A 464 16.49 0.72 -2.00
C LYS A 464 17.17 1.63 -3.04
N ASP A 465 16.38 2.53 -3.61
CA ASP A 465 16.82 3.44 -4.68
C ASP A 465 16.32 4.86 -4.36
N TYR A 466 17.21 5.68 -3.80
CA TYR A 466 16.86 7.05 -3.44
C TYR A 466 16.71 7.98 -4.67
N VAL A 467 17.27 7.63 -5.83
CA VAL A 467 17.16 8.44 -7.05
C VAL A 467 15.77 8.25 -7.65
N LYS A 468 15.33 7.01 -7.85
CA LYS A 468 13.94 6.71 -8.26
C LYS A 468 12.92 7.22 -7.26
N ALA A 469 13.23 7.18 -5.97
CA ALA A 469 12.36 7.77 -4.95
C ALA A 469 12.16 9.28 -5.18
N ILE A 470 13.24 10.03 -5.49
CA ILE A 470 13.15 11.46 -5.82
C ILE A 470 12.33 11.65 -7.09
N GLU A 471 12.59 10.92 -8.17
CA GLU A 471 11.84 11.04 -9.44
C GLU A 471 10.32 10.88 -9.24
N TRP A 472 9.90 9.90 -8.43
CA TRP A 472 8.49 9.66 -8.13
C TRP A 472 7.90 10.70 -7.16
N TYR A 473 8.65 11.11 -6.14
CA TYR A 473 8.24 12.21 -5.27
C TYR A 473 8.15 13.55 -6.00
N GLU A 474 9.03 13.86 -6.97
CA GLU A 474 8.96 15.11 -7.74
C GLU A 474 7.69 15.17 -8.60
N LYS A 475 7.29 14.05 -9.23
CA LYS A 475 6.01 13.97 -9.96
C LYS A 475 4.82 14.24 -9.04
N ALA A 476 4.73 13.57 -7.89
CA ALA A 476 3.65 13.78 -6.93
C ALA A 476 3.65 15.20 -6.32
N ALA A 477 4.83 15.71 -5.96
CA ALA A 477 5.01 17.02 -5.34
C ALA A 477 4.66 18.18 -6.28
N ASN A 478 4.92 18.02 -7.58
CA ASN A 478 4.54 18.97 -8.63
C ASN A 478 3.02 18.99 -8.88
N GLN A 479 2.31 17.89 -8.59
CA GLN A 479 0.84 17.85 -8.55
C GLN A 479 0.25 18.42 -7.24
N GLY A 480 1.11 18.84 -6.30
CA GLY A 480 0.69 19.44 -5.04
C GLY A 480 0.72 18.49 -3.84
N ASP A 481 1.10 17.22 -3.97
CA ASP A 481 1.08 16.30 -2.82
C ASP A 481 2.03 16.76 -1.70
N ALA A 482 1.45 17.11 -0.54
CA ALA A 482 2.20 17.69 0.57
C ALA A 482 3.15 16.68 1.24
N SER A 483 2.86 15.38 1.17
CA SER A 483 3.68 14.32 1.74
C SER A 483 4.92 14.07 0.89
N ALA A 484 4.79 14.10 -0.43
CA ALA A 484 5.87 14.05 -1.40
C ALA A 484 6.74 15.31 -1.32
N GLN A 485 6.13 16.50 -1.26
CA GLN A 485 6.85 17.76 -1.02
C GLN A 485 7.67 17.70 0.27
N PHE A 486 7.09 17.21 1.38
CA PHE A 486 7.83 17.00 2.62
C PHE A 486 9.00 16.01 2.44
N ASN A 487 8.75 14.87 1.80
CA ASN A 487 9.77 13.85 1.60
C ASN A 487 10.93 14.35 0.72
N LEU A 488 10.68 15.12 -0.35
CA LEU A 488 11.75 15.80 -1.10
C LEU A 488 12.56 16.72 -0.19
N GLY A 489 11.91 17.48 0.69
CA GLY A 489 12.59 18.27 1.71
C GLY A 489 13.51 17.43 2.60
N VAL A 490 13.10 16.21 2.96
CA VAL A 490 13.93 15.25 3.72
C VAL A 490 15.08 14.71 2.88
N MET A 491 14.87 14.42 1.59
CA MET A 491 15.91 13.89 0.69
C MET A 491 17.03 14.91 0.47
N TYR A 492 16.68 16.14 0.07
CA TYR A 492 17.62 17.26 -0.07
C TYR A 492 18.28 17.63 1.27
N GLY A 493 17.51 17.69 2.37
CA GLY A 493 18.04 18.08 3.68
C GLY A 493 19.02 17.06 4.30
N LYS A 494 18.93 15.78 3.90
CA LYS A 494 19.81 14.70 4.37
C LYS A 494 20.85 14.25 3.33
N GLY A 495 20.81 14.76 2.09
CA GLY A 495 21.66 14.29 1.00
C GLY A 495 21.42 12.83 0.61
N ARG A 496 20.15 12.40 0.55
CA ARG A 496 19.78 11.01 0.22
C ARG A 496 19.38 10.91 -1.25
N GLY A 497 20.22 10.28 -2.07
CA GLY A 497 20.00 10.17 -3.52
C GLY A 497 20.27 11.44 -4.32
N VAL A 498 20.66 12.53 -3.63
CA VAL A 498 20.99 13.83 -4.21
C VAL A 498 22.00 14.52 -3.30
N GLU A 499 22.76 15.49 -3.82
CA GLU A 499 23.63 16.34 -2.99
C GLU A 499 22.80 17.06 -1.91
N LYS A 500 23.39 17.24 -0.72
CA LYS A 500 22.71 17.88 0.41
C LYS A 500 22.49 19.37 0.14
N ASP A 501 21.25 19.77 -0.11
CA ASP A 501 20.85 21.16 -0.34
C ASP A 501 19.82 21.63 0.71
N GLU A 502 20.29 22.42 1.68
CA GLU A 502 19.44 22.97 2.74
C GLU A 502 18.46 24.06 2.24
N LYS A 503 18.74 24.71 1.11
CA LYS A 503 17.84 25.73 0.52
C LYS A 503 16.66 25.05 -0.16
N LYS A 504 16.92 24.07 -1.06
CA LYS A 504 15.87 23.24 -1.66
C LYS A 504 15.06 22.50 -0.61
N ALA A 505 15.71 22.02 0.46
CA ALA A 505 15.00 21.41 1.59
C ALA A 505 13.98 22.38 2.21
N VAL A 506 14.39 23.62 2.50
CA VAL A 506 13.50 24.67 3.03
C VAL A 506 12.38 25.05 2.06
N GLU A 507 12.65 25.13 0.75
CA GLU A 507 11.64 25.40 -0.27
C GLU A 507 10.56 24.32 -0.32
N TRP A 508 10.96 23.05 -0.36
CA TRP A 508 10.05 21.91 -0.38
C TRP A 508 9.28 21.74 0.94
N TYR A 509 9.95 21.89 2.09
CA TYR A 509 9.26 21.95 3.38
C TYR A 509 8.27 23.11 3.46
N LYS A 510 8.61 24.29 2.91
CA LYS A 510 7.70 25.44 2.92
C LYS A 510 6.44 25.15 2.11
N LYS A 511 6.54 24.61 0.90
CA LYS A 511 5.36 24.22 0.08
C LYS A 511 4.41 23.30 0.87
N ALA A 512 4.94 22.24 1.49
CA ALA A 512 4.13 21.33 2.31
C ALA A 512 3.58 21.99 3.59
N ALA A 513 4.38 22.86 4.24
CA ALA A 513 4.01 23.53 5.48
C ALA A 513 2.93 24.61 5.29
N ASP A 514 2.95 25.31 4.15
CA ASP A 514 1.94 26.29 3.72
C ASP A 514 0.60 25.59 3.42
N GLN A 515 0.62 24.36 2.90
CA GLN A 515 -0.57 23.48 2.77
C GLN A 515 -1.10 22.93 4.11
N GLY A 516 -0.44 23.21 5.23
CA GLY A 516 -0.85 22.75 6.55
C GLY A 516 -0.14 21.49 7.04
N TYR A 517 0.73 20.83 6.26
CA TYR A 517 1.28 19.53 6.64
C TYR A 517 2.18 19.62 7.89
N ALA A 518 1.72 19.07 9.02
CA ALA A 518 2.34 19.28 10.33
C ALA A 518 3.82 18.82 10.41
N PRO A 519 4.25 17.67 9.84
CA PRO A 519 5.66 17.30 9.82
C PRO A 519 6.55 18.30 9.09
N ALA A 520 6.08 18.88 7.98
CA ALA A 520 6.81 19.93 7.27
C ALA A 520 6.90 21.23 8.07
N GLN A 521 5.82 21.61 8.76
CA GLN A 521 5.82 22.76 9.68
C GLN A 521 6.83 22.55 10.82
N TYR A 522 6.88 21.35 11.42
CA TYR A 522 7.88 21.00 12.43
C TYR A 522 9.32 21.06 11.88
N SER A 523 9.58 20.44 10.73
CA SER A 523 10.90 20.46 10.08
C SER A 523 11.35 21.88 9.74
N LEU A 524 10.47 22.71 9.18
CA LEU A 524 10.76 24.11 8.88
C LEU A 524 11.04 24.93 10.15
N GLY A 525 10.32 24.65 11.25
CA GLY A 525 10.64 25.19 12.57
C GLY A 525 12.03 24.78 13.07
N CYS A 526 12.42 23.52 12.87
CA CYS A 526 13.76 23.03 13.19
C CYS A 526 14.86 23.70 12.35
N MET A 527 14.62 23.90 11.05
CA MET A 527 15.57 24.59 10.16
C MET A 527 15.81 26.04 10.62
N TYR A 528 14.75 26.79 10.95
CA TYR A 528 14.91 28.15 11.50
C TYR A 528 15.54 28.20 12.89
N ALA A 529 15.45 27.13 13.68
CA ALA A 529 16.06 27.07 15.00
C ALA A 529 17.55 26.69 14.98
N ASN A 530 18.01 25.84 14.05
CA ASN A 530 19.29 25.14 14.22
C ASN A 530 20.33 25.36 13.10
N VAL A 531 19.98 25.96 11.96
CA VAL A 531 20.85 25.99 10.79
C VAL A 531 21.85 27.16 10.83
N GLN A 532 23.11 26.90 10.46
CA GLN A 532 24.19 27.91 10.43
C GLN A 532 24.13 28.85 9.20
N ARG A 533 23.45 28.45 8.12
CA ARG A 533 23.42 29.17 6.82
C ARG A 533 22.08 29.79 6.44
N VAL A 534 21.00 29.40 7.09
CA VAL A 534 19.73 30.16 7.13
C VAL A 534 19.79 30.96 8.42
N VAL A 535 19.66 32.30 8.34
CA VAL A 535 19.75 33.17 9.52
C VAL A 535 18.83 32.64 10.63
N LYS A 536 19.43 32.17 11.72
CA LYS A 536 18.73 31.64 12.90
C LYS A 536 17.61 32.60 13.30
N ASN A 537 16.38 32.13 13.23
CA ASN A 537 15.20 32.96 13.44
C ASN A 537 14.23 32.25 14.37
N ASP A 538 14.49 32.40 15.68
CA ASP A 538 13.70 31.76 16.71
C ASP A 538 12.22 32.18 16.67
N LYS A 539 11.91 33.41 16.21
CA LYS A 539 10.52 33.87 16.01
C LYS A 539 9.80 33.05 14.93
N LYS A 540 10.41 32.88 13.74
CA LYS A 540 9.87 32.01 12.68
C LYS A 540 9.81 30.55 13.12
N ALA A 541 10.80 30.06 13.87
CA ALA A 541 10.75 28.72 14.44
C ALA A 541 9.52 28.53 15.35
N ILE A 542 9.23 29.49 16.22
CA ILE A 542 8.06 29.49 17.10
C ILE A 542 6.74 29.57 16.32
N GLU A 543 6.65 30.37 15.25
CA GLU A 543 5.47 30.43 14.38
C GLU A 543 5.15 29.06 13.78
N TRP A 544 6.15 28.40 13.19
CA TRP A 544 5.99 27.08 12.59
C TRP A 544 5.74 25.97 13.61
N TYR A 545 6.45 25.98 14.74
CA TYR A 545 6.16 25.06 15.84
C TYR A 545 4.76 25.23 16.41
N LYS A 546 4.23 26.47 16.53
CA LYS A 546 2.83 26.69 16.96
C LYS A 546 1.82 26.07 16.00
N LYS A 547 2.01 26.23 14.68
CA LYS A 547 1.12 25.61 13.67
C LYS A 547 1.12 24.07 13.80
N ALA A 548 2.29 23.44 13.86
CA ALA A 548 2.42 21.99 14.04
C ALA A 548 1.89 21.50 15.40
N ALA A 549 2.17 22.24 16.48
CA ALA A 549 1.77 21.90 17.85
C ALA A 549 0.24 21.98 18.06
N ASN A 550 -0.44 22.89 17.35
CA ASN A 550 -1.90 22.96 17.32
C ASN A 550 -2.52 21.75 16.61
N GLN A 551 -1.83 21.18 15.62
CA GLN A 551 -2.17 19.90 14.97
C GLN A 551 -1.66 18.67 15.74
N ARG A 552 -1.44 18.82 17.05
CA ARG A 552 -1.00 17.76 17.98
C ARG A 552 0.40 17.16 17.76
N HIS A 553 1.23 17.67 16.84
CA HIS A 553 2.58 17.16 16.62
C HIS A 553 3.44 17.26 17.91
N ALA A 554 3.81 16.12 18.48
CA ALA A 554 4.31 16.05 19.86
C ALA A 554 5.72 16.66 20.03
N GLU A 555 6.60 16.49 19.04
CA GLU A 555 7.93 17.10 18.99
C GLU A 555 7.86 18.62 18.86
N ALA A 556 6.91 19.14 18.06
CA ALA A 556 6.67 20.58 17.95
C ALA A 556 6.17 21.17 19.28
N GLN A 557 5.27 20.46 19.97
CA GLN A 557 4.82 20.81 21.31
C GLN A 557 5.99 20.78 22.33
N SER A 558 6.80 19.72 22.32
CA SER A 558 7.99 19.58 23.17
C SER A 558 8.99 20.71 22.95
N ASN A 559 9.35 21.01 21.69
CA ASN A 559 10.25 22.10 21.35
C ASN A 559 9.67 23.48 21.69
N LEU A 560 8.35 23.70 21.51
CA LEU A 560 7.69 24.93 21.94
C LEU A 560 7.72 25.09 23.47
N GLY A 561 7.61 23.99 24.22
CA GLY A 561 7.86 23.95 25.67
C GLY A 561 9.28 24.40 26.04
N ILE A 562 10.31 23.92 25.32
CA ILE A 562 11.70 24.35 25.50
C ILE A 562 11.87 25.86 25.21
N MET A 563 11.26 26.38 24.14
CA MET A 563 11.33 27.81 23.80
C MET A 563 10.73 28.68 24.92
N TYR A 564 9.58 28.29 25.47
CA TYR A 564 8.95 28.99 26.61
C TYR A 564 9.75 28.87 27.92
N ALA A 565 10.32 27.70 28.23
CA ALA A 565 11.11 27.52 29.45
C ALA A 565 12.41 28.35 29.45
N ASN A 566 13.05 28.46 28.28
CA ASN A 566 14.35 29.13 28.15
C ASN A 566 14.24 30.61 27.72
N GLY A 567 13.03 31.11 27.41
CA GLY A 567 12.85 32.47 26.90
C GLY A 567 13.46 32.70 25.50
N ARG A 568 13.59 31.63 24.70
CA ARG A 568 14.31 31.66 23.43
C ARG A 568 13.38 32.14 22.31
N GLY A 569 13.57 33.39 21.85
CA GLY A 569 12.75 34.01 20.80
C GLY A 569 11.32 34.40 21.24
N ILE A 570 10.96 34.13 22.49
CA ILE A 570 9.67 34.43 23.13
C ILE A 570 9.90 34.74 24.61
N ALA A 571 9.03 35.53 25.23
CA ALA A 571 9.11 35.78 26.67
C ALA A 571 9.04 34.46 27.45
N LYS A 572 9.92 34.32 28.46
CA LYS A 572 10.00 33.14 29.31
C LYS A 572 8.70 32.94 30.09
N ASP A 573 8.15 31.73 30.05
CA ASP A 573 6.91 31.37 30.73
C ASP A 573 6.91 29.87 31.10
N GLU A 574 7.29 29.57 32.35
CA GLU A 574 7.37 28.20 32.86
C GLU A 574 6.00 27.51 32.90
N LYS A 575 4.89 28.25 33.10
CA LYS A 575 3.53 27.68 33.12
C LYS A 575 3.08 27.26 31.71
N LYS A 576 3.36 28.09 30.69
CA LYS A 576 3.15 27.71 29.28
C LYS A 576 4.09 26.58 28.86
N ALA A 577 5.33 26.57 29.33
CA ALA A 577 6.27 25.47 29.07
C ALA A 577 5.71 24.13 29.56
N VAL A 578 5.31 24.04 30.83
CA VAL A 578 4.63 22.86 31.41
C VAL A 578 3.39 22.47 30.58
N LYS A 579 2.54 23.43 30.21
CA LYS A 579 1.33 23.14 29.42
C LYS A 579 1.65 22.48 28.07
N TRP A 580 2.74 22.88 27.42
CA TRP A 580 3.19 22.27 26.16
C TRP A 580 3.91 20.94 26.37
N TYR A 581 4.78 20.82 27.39
CA TYR A 581 5.38 19.54 27.76
C TYR A 581 4.32 18.49 28.08
N LYS A 582 3.30 18.84 28.87
CA LYS A 582 2.20 17.92 29.21
C LYS A 582 1.47 17.42 27.96
N LYS A 583 1.06 18.30 27.04
CA LYS A 583 0.42 17.88 25.77
C LYS A 583 1.27 16.90 24.96
N ALA A 584 2.59 17.04 24.96
CA ALA A 584 3.50 16.14 24.27
C ALA A 584 3.73 14.84 25.05
N ALA A 585 3.85 14.92 26.37
CA ALA A 585 4.07 13.81 27.28
C ALA A 585 2.87 12.86 27.38
N ASP A 586 1.65 13.42 27.38
CA ASP A 586 0.37 12.71 27.29
C ASP A 586 0.22 11.96 25.93
N GLN A 587 1.03 12.31 24.92
CA GLN A 587 1.12 11.63 23.62
C GLN A 587 2.36 10.70 23.51
N GLY A 588 3.01 10.39 24.63
CA GLY A 588 4.14 9.45 24.68
C GLY A 588 5.51 10.07 24.43
N ASN A 589 5.65 11.37 24.11
CA ASN A 589 6.96 11.94 23.74
C ASN A 589 7.97 11.91 24.89
N ALA A 590 8.92 10.95 24.87
CA ALA A 590 9.89 10.72 25.94
C ALA A 590 10.67 11.97 26.38
N LYS A 591 11.06 12.84 25.42
CA LYS A 591 11.76 14.11 25.72
C LYS A 591 10.88 15.08 26.51
N ALA A 592 9.59 15.16 26.18
CA ALA A 592 8.63 15.99 26.92
C ALA A 592 8.28 15.40 28.29
N GLN A 593 8.17 14.07 28.40
CA GLN A 593 8.00 13.36 29.66
C GLN A 593 9.17 13.64 30.61
N PHE A 594 10.41 13.48 30.13
CA PHE A 594 11.62 13.87 30.86
C PHE A 594 11.57 15.33 31.34
N TYR A 595 11.32 16.30 30.46
CA TYR A 595 11.24 17.70 30.90
C TYR A 595 10.11 17.95 31.89
N LEU A 596 8.96 17.28 31.75
CA LEU A 596 7.86 17.40 32.69
C LEU A 596 8.24 16.85 34.07
N GLY A 597 8.98 15.73 34.12
CA GLY A 597 9.61 15.22 35.33
C GLY A 597 10.52 16.26 35.99
N VAL A 598 11.43 16.87 35.21
CA VAL A 598 12.32 17.96 35.69
C VAL A 598 11.53 19.16 36.24
N ARG A 599 10.37 19.51 35.66
CA ARG A 599 9.53 20.60 36.18
C ARG A 599 8.88 20.25 37.51
N TYR A 600 8.39 19.02 37.68
CA TYR A 600 7.81 18.53 38.94
C TYR A 600 8.88 18.37 40.03
N GLU A 601 10.06 17.85 39.71
CA GLU A 601 11.18 17.71 40.66
C GLU A 601 11.63 19.08 41.20
N ASN A 602 11.72 20.08 40.34
CA ASN A 602 12.26 21.41 40.68
C ASN A 602 11.17 22.46 41.00
N GLY A 603 9.89 22.11 40.99
CA GLY A 603 8.78 23.05 41.21
C GLY A 603 8.72 24.23 40.21
N ARG A 604 9.19 24.04 38.97
CA ARG A 604 9.27 25.12 37.96
C ARG A 604 8.03 25.14 37.07
N GLY A 605 7.14 26.10 37.30
CA GLY A 605 5.87 26.24 36.56
C GLY A 605 4.73 25.34 37.06
N VAL A 606 5.04 24.43 38.00
CA VAL A 606 4.12 23.55 38.74
C VAL A 606 4.55 23.51 40.21
N ALA A 607 3.66 23.07 41.11
CA ALA A 607 4.08 22.72 42.46
C ALA A 607 5.12 21.59 42.41
N LYS A 608 6.09 21.62 43.34
CA LYS A 608 7.08 20.54 43.47
C LYS A 608 6.38 19.23 43.86
N ASP A 609 6.67 18.16 43.14
CA ASP A 609 6.06 16.84 43.35
C ASP A 609 7.02 15.74 42.86
N GLU A 610 7.82 15.19 43.78
CA GLU A 610 8.83 14.18 43.45
C GLU A 610 8.21 12.84 43.01
N LYS A 611 6.99 12.52 43.46
CA LYS A 611 6.27 11.32 43.02
C LYS A 611 5.89 11.44 41.55
N LYS A 612 5.29 12.56 41.15
CA LYS A 612 5.03 12.84 39.73
C LYS A 612 6.31 12.95 38.90
N ALA A 613 7.41 13.42 39.48
CA ALA A 613 8.69 13.42 38.79
C ALA A 613 9.13 12.00 38.41
N VAL A 614 9.07 11.06 39.36
CA VAL A 614 9.31 9.62 39.10
C VAL A 614 8.35 9.07 38.05
N GLU A 615 7.04 9.27 38.17
CA GLU A 615 6.05 8.77 37.20
C GLU A 615 6.32 9.21 35.75
N TRP A 616 6.87 10.40 35.56
CA TRP A 616 7.24 10.93 34.24
C TRP A 616 8.64 10.50 33.79
N TYR A 617 9.58 10.32 34.72
CA TYR A 617 10.89 9.75 34.43
C TYR A 617 10.80 8.27 34.04
N GLU A 618 9.98 7.46 34.71
CA GLU A 618 9.75 6.04 34.38
C GLU A 618 9.26 5.88 32.93
N LYS A 619 8.19 6.59 32.54
CA LYS A 619 7.65 6.57 31.17
C LYS A 619 8.65 6.99 30.08
N ALA A 620 9.58 7.89 30.40
CA ALA A 620 10.64 8.30 29.50
C ALA A 620 11.81 7.29 29.49
N ALA A 621 12.11 6.70 30.65
CA ALA A 621 13.18 5.73 30.86
C ALA A 621 12.88 4.37 30.21
N GLU A 622 11.62 3.93 30.22
CA GLU A 622 11.10 2.78 29.46
C GLU A 622 11.30 2.94 27.95
N GLN A 623 11.24 4.18 27.44
CA GLN A 623 11.51 4.53 26.04
C GLN A 623 12.99 4.78 25.73
N GLY A 624 13.91 4.47 26.66
CA GLY A 624 15.35 4.64 26.45
C GLY A 624 15.87 6.06 26.61
N HIS A 625 15.12 7.01 27.18
CA HIS A 625 15.60 8.37 27.37
C HIS A 625 16.68 8.43 28.46
N THR A 626 17.95 8.45 28.06
CA THR A 626 19.14 8.40 28.94
C THR A 626 19.11 9.37 30.12
N GLY A 627 18.73 10.63 29.90
CA GLY A 627 18.62 11.62 30.98
C GLY A 627 17.50 11.32 31.99
N ALA A 628 16.44 10.59 31.58
CA ALA A 628 15.39 10.16 32.49
C ALA A 628 15.81 8.91 33.27
N GLN A 629 16.50 7.97 32.60
CA GLN A 629 17.12 6.81 33.25
C GLN A 629 18.14 7.21 34.31
N ASN A 630 19.02 8.20 34.03
CA ASN A 630 19.97 8.72 35.02
C ASN A 630 19.26 9.37 36.20
N ASN A 631 18.33 10.31 35.95
CA ASN A 631 17.60 10.98 37.03
C ASN A 631 16.78 9.98 37.86
N LEU A 632 16.19 8.95 37.23
CA LEU A 632 15.47 7.90 37.95
C LEU A 632 16.40 7.07 38.85
N GLY A 633 17.61 6.76 38.39
CA GLY A 633 18.65 6.17 39.23
C GLY A 633 18.99 7.05 40.44
N ASP A 634 19.20 8.36 40.24
CA ASP A 634 19.45 9.32 41.32
C ASP A 634 18.26 9.40 42.30
N MET A 635 17.01 9.30 41.83
CA MET A 635 15.81 9.33 42.66
C MET A 635 15.70 8.06 43.53
N TYR A 636 16.01 6.88 42.99
CA TYR A 636 16.07 5.61 43.73
C TYR A 636 17.26 5.57 44.72
N GLU A 637 18.45 6.07 44.34
CA GLU A 637 19.63 6.16 45.23
C GLU A 637 19.36 7.03 46.46
N ASN A 638 18.64 8.14 46.27
CA ASN A 638 18.41 9.15 47.31
C ASN A 638 17.05 9.02 48.02
N GLY A 639 16.14 8.14 47.55
CA GLY A 639 14.79 8.01 48.11
C GLY A 639 13.89 9.24 47.87
N LYS A 640 14.08 9.94 46.74
CA LYS A 640 13.30 11.13 46.36
C LYS A 640 12.04 10.69 45.62
N GLY A 641 10.86 10.96 46.16
CA GLY A 641 9.57 10.50 45.59
C GLY A 641 9.31 8.98 45.66
N VAL A 642 10.34 8.14 45.79
CA VAL A 642 10.28 6.67 45.91
C VAL A 642 10.96 6.18 47.18
N ALA A 643 10.70 4.93 47.57
CA ALA A 643 11.52 4.26 48.56
C ALA A 643 12.98 4.15 48.04
N LYS A 644 13.94 4.37 48.94
CA LYS A 644 15.37 4.28 48.63
C LYS A 644 15.73 2.83 48.26
N ASP A 645 16.26 2.63 47.06
CA ASP A 645 16.56 1.32 46.48
C ASP A 645 17.84 1.41 45.64
N TYR A 646 18.96 0.99 46.24
CA TYR A 646 20.25 1.04 45.57
C TYR A 646 20.39 0.02 44.43
N VAL A 647 19.64 -1.10 44.46
CA VAL A 647 19.70 -2.11 43.41
C VAL A 647 19.06 -1.55 42.14
N LYS A 648 17.87 -0.94 42.25
CA LYS A 648 17.25 -0.23 41.13
C LYS A 648 18.07 0.96 40.63
N ALA A 649 18.74 1.68 41.52
CA ALA A 649 19.64 2.75 41.12
C ALA A 649 20.78 2.22 40.23
N VAL A 650 21.42 1.11 40.63
CA VAL A 650 22.42 0.40 39.80
C VAL A 650 21.84 -0.04 38.46
N GLU A 651 20.67 -0.70 38.44
CA GLU A 651 20.05 -1.16 37.19
C GLU A 651 19.84 -0.02 36.18
N TRP A 652 19.43 1.16 36.67
CA TRP A 652 19.26 2.34 35.81
C TRP A 652 20.58 2.97 35.39
N PHE A 653 21.55 3.12 36.29
CA PHE A 653 22.87 3.64 35.94
C PHE A 653 23.60 2.72 34.97
N GLU A 654 23.53 1.40 35.14
CA GLU A 654 24.17 0.42 34.26
C GLU A 654 23.61 0.47 32.83
N LYS A 655 22.28 0.52 32.67
CA LYS A 655 21.63 0.68 31.35
C LYS A 655 22.15 1.90 30.59
N VAL A 656 22.48 3.00 31.27
CA VAL A 656 22.94 4.26 30.67
C VAL A 656 24.47 4.31 30.53
N ALA A 657 25.21 3.72 31.48
CA ALA A 657 26.67 3.61 31.47
C ALA A 657 27.17 2.74 30.31
N ASN A 658 26.44 1.66 30.01
CA ASN A 658 26.67 0.78 28.85
C ASN A 658 26.40 1.48 27.51
N GLN A 659 25.60 2.54 27.48
CA GLN A 659 25.42 3.41 26.30
C GLN A 659 26.53 4.47 26.16
N GLY A 660 27.55 4.46 27.03
CA GLY A 660 28.70 5.36 26.97
C GLY A 660 28.55 6.66 27.77
N HIS A 661 27.43 6.93 28.44
CA HIS A 661 27.17 8.24 29.04
C HIS A 661 28.05 8.52 30.28
N ALA A 662 28.95 9.51 30.19
CA ALA A 662 29.93 9.81 31.24
C ALA A 662 29.33 9.95 32.66
N LEU A 663 28.20 10.64 32.83
CA LEU A 663 27.59 10.84 34.16
C LEU A 663 27.08 9.51 34.77
N ALA A 664 26.50 8.64 33.95
CA ALA A 664 25.98 7.36 34.42
C ALA A 664 27.12 6.37 34.73
N GLN A 665 28.20 6.41 33.93
CA GLN A 665 29.43 5.67 34.23
C GLN A 665 30.05 6.11 35.56
N TYR A 666 30.06 7.42 35.83
CA TYR A 666 30.49 7.97 37.11
C TYR A 666 29.61 7.52 38.28
N ASN A 667 28.28 7.62 38.14
CA ASN A 667 27.35 7.16 39.17
C ASN A 667 27.51 5.65 39.42
N LEU A 668 27.59 4.82 38.38
CA LEU A 668 27.82 3.37 38.51
C LEU A 668 29.18 3.05 39.16
N ALA A 669 30.24 3.78 38.81
CA ALA A 669 31.54 3.65 39.46
C ALA A 669 31.45 3.93 40.97
N ARG A 670 30.67 4.95 41.37
CA ARG A 670 30.39 5.25 42.78
C ARG A 670 29.64 4.10 43.47
N MET A 671 28.65 3.50 42.82
CA MET A 671 27.94 2.33 43.37
C MET A 671 28.91 1.17 43.68
N TYR A 672 29.89 0.92 42.80
CA TYR A 672 30.94 -0.09 43.01
C TYR A 672 32.01 0.32 44.04
N ASP A 673 32.41 1.60 44.10
CA ASP A 673 33.38 2.13 45.10
C ASP A 673 32.82 1.99 46.53
N TYR A 674 31.55 2.31 46.73
CA TYR A 674 30.92 2.27 48.06
C TYR A 674 30.13 0.98 48.37
N GLY A 675 30.03 0.04 47.43
CA GLY A 675 29.25 -1.20 47.62
C GLY A 675 27.75 -0.96 47.84
N GLN A 676 27.19 0.05 47.17
CA GLN A 676 25.78 0.42 47.29
C GLN A 676 24.98 -0.28 46.19
N GLY A 677 24.08 -1.20 46.55
CA GLY A 677 23.27 -1.97 45.59
C GLY A 677 24.04 -3.06 44.82
N VAL A 678 25.35 -3.10 44.95
CA VAL A 678 26.27 -4.12 44.41
C VAL A 678 27.29 -4.51 45.48
N VAL A 679 27.92 -5.67 45.33
CA VAL A 679 29.12 -6.01 46.12
C VAL A 679 30.22 -4.99 45.80
N GLN A 680 30.86 -4.44 46.83
CA GLN A 680 31.94 -3.47 46.67
C GLN A 680 33.06 -4.05 45.78
N ASN A 681 33.42 -3.34 44.72
CA ASN A 681 34.42 -3.80 43.77
C ASN A 681 35.21 -2.62 43.21
N TYR A 682 36.36 -2.34 43.81
CA TYR A 682 37.23 -1.24 43.37
C TYR A 682 37.77 -1.41 41.94
N GLN A 683 37.94 -2.64 41.44
CA GLN A 683 38.39 -2.85 40.05
C GLN A 683 37.31 -2.44 39.04
N GLU A 684 36.05 -2.76 39.29
CA GLU A 684 34.94 -2.26 38.45
C GLU A 684 34.72 -0.76 38.63
N ALA A 685 34.83 -0.24 39.86
CA ALA A 685 34.77 1.21 40.11
C ALA A 685 35.80 1.97 39.28
N VAL A 686 37.07 1.53 39.29
CA VAL A 686 38.14 2.10 38.44
C VAL A 686 37.77 2.05 36.97
N LYS A 687 37.38 0.88 36.43
CA LYS A 687 37.04 0.73 34.99
C LYS A 687 35.96 1.72 34.55
N TRP A 688 34.96 1.98 35.40
CA TRP A 688 33.89 2.93 35.11
C TRP A 688 34.30 4.38 35.32
N TYR A 689 35.12 4.68 36.35
CA TYR A 689 35.72 6.01 36.51
C TYR A 689 36.65 6.37 35.36
N GLU A 690 37.49 5.45 34.87
CA GLU A 690 38.37 5.66 33.70
C GLU A 690 37.58 6.03 32.44
N LYS A 691 36.51 5.28 32.11
CA LYS A 691 35.63 5.58 30.97
C LYS A 691 34.97 6.95 31.08
N SER A 692 34.57 7.35 32.29
CA SER A 692 33.94 8.65 32.54
C SER A 692 34.95 9.80 32.53
N ALA A 693 36.11 9.62 33.15
CA ALA A 693 37.22 10.57 33.18
C ALA A 693 37.79 10.84 31.79
N GLY A 694 37.89 9.81 30.94
CA GLY A 694 38.29 9.91 29.53
C GLY A 694 37.34 10.75 28.67
N GLN A 695 36.09 10.94 29.12
CA GLN A 695 35.12 11.86 28.51
C GLN A 695 35.13 13.26 29.14
N GLY A 696 36.08 13.55 30.03
CA GLY A 696 36.23 14.86 30.67
C GLY A 696 35.39 15.06 31.94
N ASN A 697 34.81 14.00 32.53
CA ASN A 697 34.08 14.15 33.80
C ASN A 697 35.06 14.42 34.97
N ASN A 698 35.02 15.64 35.51
CA ASN A 698 35.91 16.07 36.60
C ASN A 698 35.68 15.35 37.93
N TYR A 699 34.44 14.94 38.24
CA TYR A 699 34.18 14.14 39.43
C TYR A 699 34.85 12.76 39.28
N ALA A 700 34.67 12.11 38.13
CA ALA A 700 35.32 10.83 37.84
C ALA A 700 36.86 10.93 37.90
N LYS A 701 37.45 12.02 37.39
CA LYS A 701 38.89 12.29 37.53
C LYS A 701 39.33 12.42 38.99
N ALA A 702 38.60 13.18 39.81
CA ALA A 702 38.94 13.38 41.22
C ALA A 702 38.86 12.06 42.02
N TYR A 703 37.80 11.28 41.82
CA TYR A 703 37.64 9.96 42.45
C TYR A 703 38.66 8.94 41.94
N LEU A 704 38.95 8.89 40.63
CA LEU A 704 40.02 8.03 40.08
C LEU A 704 41.39 8.42 40.62
N GLY A 705 41.66 9.71 40.81
CA GLY A 705 42.87 10.20 41.47
C GLY A 705 43.00 9.70 42.91
N ARG A 706 41.89 9.69 43.67
CA ARG A 706 41.81 9.05 44.99
C ARG A 706 42.07 7.54 44.92
N MET A 707 41.56 6.82 43.92
CA MET A 707 41.83 5.39 43.74
C MET A 707 43.33 5.12 43.54
N TYR A 708 43.99 5.84 42.63
CA TYR A 708 45.43 5.70 42.40
C TYR A 708 46.29 6.15 43.59
N TYR A 709 45.84 7.12 44.39
CA TYR A 709 46.56 7.57 45.59
C TYR A 709 46.65 6.47 46.66
N HIS A 710 45.53 5.77 46.90
CA HIS A 710 45.44 4.71 47.92
C HIS A 710 45.80 3.32 47.38
N GLY A 711 45.71 3.09 46.06
CA GLY A 711 45.83 1.76 45.46
C GLY A 711 44.52 0.95 45.51
N PHE A 712 43.37 1.61 45.48
CA PHE A 712 42.06 0.94 45.53
C PHE A 712 41.67 0.41 44.14
N GLY A 713 41.81 -0.91 43.94
CA GLY A 713 41.47 -1.57 42.67
C GLY A 713 42.48 -1.37 41.53
N VAL A 714 43.55 -0.59 41.79
CA VAL A 714 44.66 -0.29 40.89
C VAL A 714 45.98 -0.31 41.65
N GLU A 715 47.08 -0.50 40.95
CA GLU A 715 48.40 -0.24 41.51
C GLU A 715 48.51 1.24 41.96
N LYS A 716 49.08 1.45 43.14
CA LYS A 716 49.25 2.79 43.73
C LYS A 716 50.19 3.63 42.85
N ASN A 717 49.67 4.73 42.31
CA ASN A 717 50.40 5.59 41.38
C ASN A 717 50.18 7.07 41.72
N LEU A 718 51.07 7.63 42.53
CA LEU A 718 50.99 9.02 43.01
C LEU A 718 51.11 10.06 41.89
N LEU A 719 51.85 9.76 40.82
CA LEU A 719 52.00 10.66 39.68
C LEU A 719 50.69 10.79 38.89
N GLN A 720 50.05 9.65 38.60
CA GLN A 720 48.76 9.60 37.91
C GLN A 720 47.64 10.17 38.79
N ALA A 721 47.67 9.92 40.10
CA ALA A 721 46.76 10.54 41.07
C ALA A 721 46.85 12.07 41.02
N SER A 722 48.07 12.62 41.17
CA SER A 722 48.32 14.06 41.11
C SER A 722 47.84 14.68 39.79
N LYS A 723 48.16 14.06 38.65
CA LYS A 723 47.72 14.53 37.33
C LYS A 723 46.20 14.65 37.22
N LEU A 724 45.46 13.58 37.57
CA LEU A 724 44.00 13.56 37.49
C LEU A 724 43.35 14.59 38.42
N ILE A 725 43.94 14.81 39.60
CA ILE A 725 43.46 15.80 40.57
C ILE A 725 43.71 17.22 40.08
N GLN A 726 44.90 17.52 39.52
CA GLN A 726 45.20 18.82 38.90
C GLN A 726 44.24 19.17 37.76
N GLU A 727 43.82 18.19 36.95
CA GLU A 727 42.83 18.40 35.89
C GLU A 727 41.40 18.68 36.42
N ALA A 728 41.07 18.24 37.63
CA ALA A 728 39.73 18.34 38.21
C ALA A 728 39.56 19.47 39.24
N ILE A 729 40.64 19.90 39.90
CA ILE A 729 40.57 20.63 41.17
C ILE A 729 39.85 21.98 41.11
N SER A 730 40.02 22.74 40.02
CA SER A 730 39.35 24.03 39.84
C SER A 730 37.82 23.87 39.76
N HIS A 731 37.35 22.81 39.09
CA HIS A 731 35.94 22.46 39.03
C HIS A 731 35.43 21.98 40.40
N MET A 732 36.18 21.11 41.08
CA MET A 732 35.77 20.58 42.38
C MET A 732 35.66 21.66 43.46
N LYS A 733 36.62 22.60 43.53
CA LYS A 733 36.53 23.75 44.45
C LYS A 733 35.32 24.63 44.17
N SER A 734 35.13 25.04 42.91
CA SER A 734 33.95 25.82 42.50
C SER A 734 32.63 25.13 42.86
N LYS A 735 32.52 23.80 42.69
CA LYS A 735 31.31 23.06 43.08
C LYS A 735 31.16 22.87 44.59
N ALA A 736 32.26 22.77 45.34
CA ALA A 736 32.21 22.73 46.80
C ALA A 736 31.71 24.07 47.40
N GLU A 737 32.13 25.19 46.81
CA GLU A 737 31.69 26.56 47.13
C GLU A 737 30.22 26.79 46.75
N GLU A 738 29.75 26.27 45.61
CA GLU A 738 28.32 26.26 45.23
C GLU A 738 27.42 25.41 46.16
N GLY A 739 27.99 24.67 47.13
CA GLY A 739 27.24 23.86 48.07
C GLY A 739 27.04 22.39 47.66
N CYS A 740 27.75 21.89 46.65
CA CYS A 740 27.67 20.48 46.26
C CYS A 740 28.34 19.59 47.32
N ILE A 741 27.53 18.89 48.10
CA ILE A 741 27.93 17.99 49.21
C ILE A 741 29.05 17.01 48.81
N GLU A 742 28.96 16.40 47.63
CA GLU A 742 29.96 15.45 47.13
C GLU A 742 31.28 16.13 46.75
N ALA A 743 31.21 17.33 46.16
CA ALA A 743 32.40 18.13 45.88
C ALA A 743 33.08 18.61 47.17
N GLN A 744 32.31 18.96 48.20
CA GLN A 744 32.83 19.31 49.52
C GLN A 744 33.58 18.14 50.16
N TYR A 745 33.04 16.92 50.09
CA TYR A 745 33.73 15.73 50.56
C TYR A 745 35.09 15.53 49.86
N ILE A 746 35.13 15.54 48.52
CA ILE A 746 36.40 15.28 47.81
C ILE A 746 37.41 16.43 47.96
N VAL A 747 36.95 17.67 48.13
CA VAL A 747 37.83 18.82 48.45
C VAL A 747 38.40 18.70 49.87
N GLY A 748 37.60 18.26 50.86
CA GLY A 748 38.10 17.92 52.19
C GLY A 748 39.19 16.84 52.14
N TRP A 749 38.99 15.81 51.31
CA TRP A 749 39.99 14.78 51.06
C TRP A 749 41.27 15.32 50.40
N MET A 750 41.15 16.24 49.43
CA MET A 750 42.31 16.91 48.83
C MET A 750 43.14 17.67 49.88
N TYR A 751 42.50 18.39 50.80
CA TYR A 751 43.19 19.09 51.89
C TYR A 751 43.81 18.14 52.92
N GLN A 752 43.12 17.06 53.32
CA GLN A 752 43.61 16.10 54.31
C GLN A 752 44.90 15.39 53.86
N TYR A 753 45.05 15.14 52.55
CA TYR A 753 46.18 14.39 51.97
C TYR A 753 47.10 15.24 51.07
N GLY A 754 46.95 16.57 51.07
CA GLY A 754 47.79 17.49 50.29
C GLY A 754 47.76 17.25 48.77
N GLN A 755 46.61 16.84 48.22
CA GLN A 755 46.49 16.48 46.81
C GLN A 755 45.99 17.67 45.97
N GLY A 756 46.91 18.29 45.24
CA GLY A 756 46.64 19.50 44.44
C GLY A 756 46.46 20.79 45.25
N VAL A 757 46.50 20.69 46.58
CA VAL A 757 46.55 21.79 47.56
C VAL A 757 47.65 21.52 48.57
N MET A 758 48.06 22.54 49.31
CA MET A 758 48.84 22.34 50.53
C MET A 758 48.02 21.52 51.53
N GLN A 759 48.66 20.60 52.24
CA GLN A 759 48.00 19.77 53.25
C GLN A 759 47.54 20.64 54.43
N ASP A 760 46.26 20.56 54.78
CA ASP A 760 45.64 21.32 55.86
C ASP A 760 44.49 20.51 56.48
N HIS A 761 44.72 20.02 57.70
CA HIS A 761 43.74 19.21 58.43
C HIS A 761 42.58 20.04 58.99
N VAL A 762 42.78 21.33 59.25
CA VAL A 762 41.73 22.22 59.75
C VAL A 762 40.75 22.55 58.62
N GLU A 763 41.27 22.91 57.45
CA GLU A 763 40.45 23.17 56.26
C GLU A 763 39.76 21.89 55.77
N ALA A 764 40.42 20.73 55.84
CA ALA A 764 39.79 19.44 55.58
C ALA A 764 38.56 19.19 56.46
N ALA A 765 38.69 19.37 57.79
CA ALA A 765 37.60 19.22 58.74
C ALA A 765 36.45 20.24 58.47
N VAL A 766 36.76 21.46 58.04
CA VAL A 766 35.75 22.46 57.62
C VAL A 766 34.94 21.95 56.42
N TRP A 767 35.57 21.36 55.42
CA TRP A 767 34.86 20.81 54.24
C TRP A 767 34.07 19.54 54.54
N TYR A 768 34.60 18.64 55.37
CA TYR A 768 33.85 17.47 55.81
C TYR A 768 32.65 17.86 56.67
N LYS A 769 32.77 18.82 57.59
CA LYS A 769 31.65 19.32 58.41
C LYS A 769 30.49 19.90 57.59
N LYS A 770 30.77 20.52 56.44
CA LYS A 770 29.74 21.01 55.51
C LYS A 770 28.93 19.89 54.84
N SER A 771 29.54 18.71 54.66
CA SER A 771 28.95 17.57 53.92
C SER A 771 28.48 16.41 54.80
N ALA A 772 28.98 16.29 56.03
CA ALA A 772 28.77 15.17 56.95
C ALA A 772 27.30 14.78 57.18
N ASN A 773 26.41 15.76 57.38
CA ASN A 773 24.98 15.54 57.63
C ASN A 773 24.23 14.86 56.46
N ALA A 774 24.78 14.89 55.25
CA ALA A 774 24.15 14.36 54.05
C ALA A 774 25.01 13.30 53.32
N TYR A 775 26.25 13.06 53.77
CA TYR A 775 27.18 12.14 53.14
C TYR A 775 27.93 11.33 54.21
N PRO A 776 27.55 10.06 54.47
CA PRO A 776 28.11 9.26 55.55
C PRO A 776 29.64 9.09 55.49
N ALA A 777 30.24 9.08 54.29
CA ALA A 777 31.68 9.04 54.14
C ALA A 777 32.38 10.34 54.58
N ALA A 778 31.69 11.49 54.51
CA ALA A 778 32.20 12.75 55.04
C ALA A 778 32.09 12.83 56.57
N GLN A 779 31.04 12.25 57.17
CA GLN A 779 30.97 12.12 58.63
C GLN A 779 32.12 11.25 59.15
N LYS A 780 32.34 10.07 58.55
CA LYS A 780 33.48 9.20 58.92
C LYS A 780 34.82 9.91 58.77
N ALA A 781 35.05 10.63 57.66
CA ALA A 781 36.30 11.36 57.44
C ALA A 781 36.46 12.57 58.40
N LEU A 782 35.37 13.20 58.82
CA LEU A 782 35.37 14.23 59.87
C LEU A 782 35.79 13.63 61.22
N ASP A 783 35.24 12.48 61.59
CA ASP A 783 35.57 11.79 62.84
C ASP A 783 37.05 11.36 62.86
N GLU A 784 37.55 10.81 61.75
CA GLU A 784 38.98 10.49 61.56
C GLU A 784 39.87 11.74 61.61
N SER A 785 39.45 12.86 61.00
CA SER A 785 40.21 14.12 61.01
C SER A 785 40.26 14.78 62.39
N ASN A 786 39.20 14.63 63.20
CA ASN A 786 39.12 15.11 64.59
C ASN A 786 39.91 14.23 65.59
N HIS A 787 40.55 13.15 65.13
CA HIS A 787 41.42 12.30 65.95
C HIS A 787 42.90 12.37 65.51
N ALA A 788 43.20 13.08 64.42
CA ALA A 788 44.53 13.20 63.83
C ALA A 788 45.20 14.58 64.05
N GLY A 789 44.50 15.52 64.69
CA GLY A 789 45.00 16.83 65.12
C GLY A 789 44.61 17.10 66.57
#